data_AF-A0A2N3X0E9-F1
#
_entry.id   AF-A0A2N3X0E9-F1
#
_cell.length_a   1.000
_cell.length_b   1.000
_cell.length_c   1.000
_cell.angle_alpha   90.00
_cell.angle_beta   90.00
_cell.angle_gamma   90.00
#
_symmetry.space_group_name_H-M   'P 1'
#
loop_
_entity.id
_entity.type
_entity.pdbx_description
1 polymer ?
#
loop_
_entity_poly.entity_id
_entity_poly.type
_entity_poly.pdbx_seq_one_letter_code
_entity_poly.pdbx_strand_id
1 'polypeptide(L)'
;MSILDRFRRNRGTHGSPYLAPAERPAVRARIAREQEEILRGAGNDPDTARRVAAERAARRSVIRPEIAKRIDDAATAALEQANRDGAGMGAYRRAVKEECARAGVSEADFYRAEPGLLAMAWPSLHEHLGDEEPVFDLDAEDAHERAEFQHQLELHGLADPIGEPDDVDDVEPMTVEQARDIVVRAEELSRHLETCSLGEEHCPTCSVNILDADGFWDHQVGNARARLADYSLEDILAGNFAVADRADTVPEREPEPGSWIARNLTATGQRDPFRSEAASAPEADHDLRGLMTEAEARDTLLRAERLRGHIDTCTTLAGECATCSEYDPSRTDFWEVEVAAATSRLADQDPDAVILVDTDRDEVVVVNPHQVAARAADRIVGEPDVNDADWRTNPPAASPVPERDPEPGSWIARTLTPADSADLGPVVDGERVYLEDVQARLARLADGPVTEESLAQVGLDTSELHSLEYRQLPAAVQEFLSAERARVYEEELRAHEAERRDAADSLTAAQAQRILDQAAEIDAHTSGCQISVQNCPTCSEQEHDDAAPFWDRVSAAQDRLDGLTPDQIAAQAAAERVAHPAGVGQAVARDAEPGRRARAGQPVPAQAASDVDSVLGRIDEVLAAPEPLPLGDAVRECDRSLAEAEDAVNRAQTVNEDAARAERCARWNSDDACAEAADCDRDCDGGERT
;
A
#
# COMPACT_ATOMS: atom_id res chain seq x y z
N MET A 1 1.69 -14.66 41.62
CA MET A 1 2.66 -15.48 40.87
C MET A 1 2.57 -15.08 39.41
N SER A 2 3.63 -14.49 38.86
CA SER A 2 3.64 -14.01 37.47
C SER A 2 3.87 -15.17 36.49
N ILE A 3 3.54 -14.96 35.21
CA ILE A 3 3.86 -15.88 34.11
C ILE A 3 5.37 -16.21 34.06
N LEU A 4 6.22 -15.27 34.48
CA LEU A 4 7.67 -15.44 34.59
C LEU A 4 8.09 -16.47 35.66
N ASP A 5 7.32 -16.64 36.74
CA ASP A 5 7.59 -17.69 37.74
C ASP A 5 7.27 -19.09 37.22
N ARG A 6 6.35 -19.23 36.26
CA ARG A 6 6.09 -20.51 35.56
C ARG A 6 7.20 -20.83 34.55
N PHE A 7 7.74 -19.83 33.87
CA PHE A 7 8.83 -20.01 32.91
C PHE A 7 10.17 -20.36 33.58
N ARG A 8 10.53 -19.69 34.68
CA ARG A 8 11.82 -19.94 35.35
C ARG A 8 11.92 -21.33 35.99
N ARG A 9 10.79 -21.91 36.43
CA ARG A 9 10.77 -23.29 36.96
C ARG A 9 10.91 -24.38 35.88
N ASN A 10 10.75 -24.03 34.60
CA ASN A 10 10.85 -24.96 33.49
C ASN A 10 12.25 -25.06 32.86
N ARG A 11 13.24 -24.27 33.32
CA ARG A 11 14.63 -24.28 32.81
C ARG A 11 15.49 -25.46 33.31
N GLY A 12 14.92 -26.40 34.06
CA GLY A 12 15.60 -27.61 34.54
C GLY A 12 15.62 -28.74 33.51
N THR A 13 16.56 -28.69 32.57
CA THR A 13 17.16 -29.85 31.86
C THR A 13 16.30 -30.86 31.08
N HIS A 14 15.01 -30.65 30.75
CA HIS A 14 14.30 -31.59 29.84
C HIS A 14 13.24 -30.95 28.92
N GLY A 15 13.62 -30.65 27.67
CA GLY A 15 12.73 -30.73 26.49
C GLY A 15 11.74 -29.58 26.21
N SER A 16 11.43 -29.39 24.92
CA SER A 16 10.24 -28.67 24.42
C SER A 16 9.01 -28.88 25.31
N PRO A 17 8.25 -27.83 25.66
CA PRO A 17 7.00 -27.94 26.41
C PRO A 17 5.86 -28.55 25.58
N TYR A 18 6.07 -28.76 24.28
CA TYR A 18 5.03 -29.09 23.31
C TYR A 18 5.04 -30.54 22.86
N LEU A 19 6.20 -31.19 22.79
CA LEU A 19 6.37 -32.58 22.36
C LEU A 19 7.30 -33.37 23.28
N ALA A 20 6.86 -34.58 23.66
CA ALA A 20 7.70 -35.49 24.44
C ALA A 20 8.96 -35.86 23.64
N PRO A 21 10.14 -36.00 24.28
CA PRO A 21 11.39 -36.33 23.56
C PRO A 21 11.30 -37.56 22.65
N ALA A 22 10.46 -38.54 23.00
CA ALA A 22 10.24 -39.76 22.22
C ALA A 22 9.44 -39.54 20.92
N GLU A 23 8.64 -38.48 20.83
CA GLU A 23 7.78 -38.20 19.67
C GLU A 23 8.50 -37.37 18.60
N ARG A 24 9.54 -36.63 18.99
CA ARG A 24 10.27 -35.70 18.10
C ARG A 24 10.88 -36.35 16.86
N PRO A 25 11.50 -37.55 16.92
CA PRO A 25 12.08 -38.16 15.74
C PRO A 25 11.02 -38.49 14.67
N ALA A 26 9.84 -38.95 15.09
CA ALA A 26 8.74 -39.28 14.18
C ALA A 26 8.14 -38.03 13.54
N VAL A 27 7.92 -36.98 14.34
CA VAL A 27 7.43 -35.67 13.85
C VAL A 27 8.45 -35.03 12.91
N ARG A 28 9.74 -35.03 13.26
CA ARG A 28 10.83 -34.55 12.41
C ARG A 28 10.88 -35.28 11.07
N ALA A 29 10.76 -36.60 11.06
CA ALA A 29 10.76 -37.38 9.83
C ALA A 29 9.51 -37.16 8.95
N ARG A 30 8.37 -36.77 9.55
CA ARG A 30 7.17 -36.38 8.79
C ARG A 30 7.35 -35.01 8.16
N ILE A 31 7.70 -33.99 8.95
CA ILE A 31 7.91 -32.62 8.49
C ILE A 31 9.00 -32.57 7.41
N ALA A 32 10.09 -33.32 7.58
CA ALA A 32 11.17 -33.36 6.59
C ALA A 32 10.70 -33.92 5.23
N ARG A 33 9.79 -34.90 5.21
CA ARG A 33 9.27 -35.45 3.95
C ARG A 33 8.32 -34.49 3.26
N GLU A 34 7.41 -33.87 4.02
CA GLU A 34 6.46 -32.89 3.50
C GLU A 34 7.20 -31.67 2.92
N GLN A 35 8.20 -31.14 3.63
CA GLN A 35 9.01 -30.01 3.17
C GLN A 35 9.91 -30.37 1.98
N GLU A 36 10.47 -31.59 1.92
CA GLU A 36 11.24 -32.06 0.77
C GLU A 36 10.37 -32.13 -0.50
N GLU A 37 9.11 -32.56 -0.37
CA GLU A 37 8.15 -32.60 -1.49
C GLU A 37 7.80 -31.20 -2.00
N ILE A 38 7.50 -30.26 -1.10
CA ILE A 38 7.22 -28.85 -1.45
C ILE A 38 8.42 -28.22 -2.17
N LEU A 39 9.63 -28.36 -1.61
CA LEU A 39 10.84 -27.75 -2.16
C LEU A 39 11.20 -28.32 -3.55
N ARG A 40 10.95 -29.62 -3.78
CA ARG A 40 11.10 -30.23 -5.10
C ARG A 40 10.05 -29.72 -6.09
N GLY A 41 8.81 -29.54 -5.65
CA GLY A 41 7.75 -28.92 -6.46
C GLY A 41 8.13 -27.50 -6.91
N ALA A 42 8.85 -26.77 -6.07
CA ALA A 42 9.41 -25.45 -6.37
C ALA A 42 10.74 -25.49 -7.19
N GLY A 43 11.14 -26.64 -7.73
CA GLY A 43 12.31 -26.75 -8.62
C GLY A 43 13.68 -26.91 -7.94
N ASN A 44 13.75 -27.02 -6.61
CA ASN A 44 15.03 -27.28 -5.93
C ASN A 44 15.54 -28.69 -6.28
N ASP A 45 16.86 -28.83 -6.45
CA ASP A 45 17.46 -30.15 -6.67
C ASP A 45 17.19 -31.09 -5.46
N PRO A 46 17.09 -32.41 -5.68
CA PRO A 46 16.67 -33.34 -4.63
C PRO A 46 17.53 -33.32 -3.36
N ASP A 47 18.83 -33.01 -3.46
CA ASP A 47 19.74 -33.02 -2.32
C ASP A 47 19.68 -31.70 -1.54
N THR A 48 19.55 -30.57 -2.23
CA THR A 48 19.24 -29.28 -1.59
C THR A 48 17.89 -29.31 -0.88
N ALA A 49 16.85 -29.82 -1.55
CA ALA A 49 15.52 -29.97 -0.97
C ALA A 49 15.55 -30.83 0.31
N ARG A 50 16.27 -31.96 0.28
CA ARG A 50 16.41 -32.84 1.45
C ARG A 50 17.15 -32.18 2.60
N ARG A 51 18.24 -31.44 2.31
CA ARG A 51 19.04 -30.74 3.33
C ARG A 51 18.22 -29.66 4.02
N VAL A 52 17.59 -28.77 3.25
CA VAL A 52 16.77 -27.67 3.77
C VAL A 52 15.56 -28.21 4.53
N ALA A 53 14.91 -29.25 4.01
CA ALA A 53 13.78 -29.88 4.69
C ALA A 53 14.16 -30.54 6.02
N ALA A 54 15.33 -31.18 6.10
CA ALA A 54 15.84 -31.76 7.35
C ALA A 54 16.14 -30.69 8.40
N GLU A 55 16.68 -29.55 7.97
CA GLU A 55 16.96 -28.41 8.83
C GLU A 55 15.66 -27.75 9.34
N ARG A 56 14.70 -27.46 8.46
CA ARG A 56 13.37 -26.95 8.84
C ARG A 56 12.66 -27.91 9.80
N ALA A 57 12.69 -29.20 9.50
CA ALA A 57 12.12 -30.22 10.38
C ALA A 57 12.83 -30.29 11.74
N ALA A 58 14.14 -30.03 11.79
CA ALA A 58 14.88 -30.01 13.04
C ALA A 58 14.40 -28.89 13.96
N ARG A 59 14.20 -27.70 13.42
CA ARG A 59 13.69 -26.51 14.12
C ARG A 59 12.22 -26.70 14.52
N ARG A 60 11.37 -27.17 13.61
CA ARG A 60 9.93 -27.35 13.83
C ARG A 60 9.55 -28.55 14.70
N SER A 61 10.42 -29.57 14.84
CA SER A 61 10.18 -30.74 15.72
C SER A 61 10.14 -30.42 17.22
N VAL A 62 10.41 -29.17 17.60
CA VAL A 62 10.33 -28.63 18.95
C VAL A 62 8.94 -28.00 19.22
N ILE A 63 8.08 -27.88 18.21
CA ILE A 63 6.77 -27.24 18.27
C ILE A 63 5.69 -28.28 17.92
N ARG A 64 4.48 -28.19 18.50
CA ARG A 64 3.39 -29.10 18.11
C ARG A 64 3.04 -28.89 16.64
N PRO A 65 2.74 -29.94 15.86
CA PRO A 65 2.40 -29.80 14.44
C PRO A 65 1.28 -28.79 14.16
N GLU A 66 0.29 -28.69 15.05
CA GLU A 66 -0.82 -27.74 14.90
C GLU A 66 -0.37 -26.29 15.09
N ILE A 67 0.61 -26.04 15.96
CA ILE A 67 1.21 -24.71 16.17
C ILE A 67 2.18 -24.40 15.02
N ALA A 68 2.97 -25.37 14.57
CA ALA A 68 3.85 -25.19 13.42
C ALA A 68 3.06 -24.82 12.16
N LYS A 69 1.89 -25.44 11.94
CA LYS A 69 0.99 -25.06 10.85
C LYS A 69 0.46 -23.63 11.01
N ARG A 70 0.02 -23.24 12.21
CA ARG A 70 -0.43 -21.86 12.48
C ARG A 70 0.67 -20.82 12.24
N ILE A 71 1.92 -21.17 12.54
CA ILE A 71 3.08 -20.32 12.22
C ILE A 71 3.27 -20.21 10.70
N ASP A 72 3.18 -21.32 9.96
CA ASP A 72 3.30 -21.32 8.49
C ASP A 72 2.19 -20.48 7.83
N ASP A 73 0.95 -20.65 8.30
CA ASP A 73 -0.21 -19.90 7.83
C ASP A 73 -0.02 -18.39 8.14
N ALA A 74 0.42 -18.05 9.35
CA ALA A 74 0.71 -16.67 9.75
C ALA A 74 1.88 -16.05 8.95
N ALA A 75 2.92 -16.84 8.63
CA ALA A 75 4.08 -16.37 7.90
C ALA A 75 3.74 -16.03 6.45
N THR A 76 2.92 -16.88 5.83
CA THR A 76 2.43 -16.67 4.47
C THR A 76 1.54 -15.44 4.43
N ALA A 77 0.56 -15.33 5.33
CA ALA A 77 -0.34 -14.19 5.40
C ALA A 77 0.41 -12.87 5.69
N ALA A 78 1.45 -12.90 6.54
CA ALA A 78 2.23 -11.72 6.86
C ALA A 78 3.07 -11.23 5.66
N LEU A 79 3.64 -12.15 4.87
CA LEU A 79 4.34 -11.81 3.63
C LEU A 79 3.37 -11.22 2.59
N GLU A 80 2.20 -11.83 2.40
CA GLU A 80 1.17 -11.32 1.49
C GLU A 80 0.67 -9.94 1.90
N GLN A 81 0.41 -9.73 3.20
CA GLN A 81 -0.01 -8.44 3.73
C GLN A 81 1.08 -7.38 3.58
N ALA A 82 2.35 -7.69 3.89
CA ALA A 82 3.45 -6.76 3.73
C ALA A 82 3.70 -6.35 2.27
N ASN A 83 3.51 -7.28 1.32
CA ASN A 83 3.60 -6.95 -0.10
C ASN A 83 2.48 -6.01 -0.54
N ARG A 84 1.26 -6.16 0.02
CA ARG A 84 0.13 -5.26 -0.25
C ARG A 84 0.32 -3.87 0.35
N ASP A 85 0.84 -3.79 1.58
CA ASP A 85 0.97 -2.54 2.34
C ASP A 85 2.21 -1.70 1.92
N GLY A 86 2.91 -2.12 0.86
CA GLY A 86 4.18 -1.55 0.41
C GLY A 86 5.37 -2.29 1.03
N ALA A 87 6.26 -2.78 0.16
CA ALA A 87 7.44 -3.56 0.55
C ALA A 87 8.38 -2.74 1.44
N GLY A 88 8.21 -2.86 2.75
CA GLY A 88 9.00 -2.17 3.75
C GLY A 88 9.06 -2.95 5.06
N MET A 89 10.19 -2.84 5.75
CA MET A 89 10.48 -3.58 6.99
C MET A 89 9.43 -3.27 8.09
N GLY A 90 8.89 -2.06 8.12
CA GLY A 90 7.82 -1.66 9.04
C GLY A 90 6.48 -2.33 8.72
N ALA A 91 6.09 -2.40 7.43
CA ALA A 91 4.88 -3.10 7.00
C ALA A 91 4.97 -4.60 7.31
N TYR A 92 6.13 -5.21 7.05
CA TYR A 92 6.38 -6.61 7.38
C TYR A 92 6.26 -6.91 8.88
N ARG A 93 6.86 -6.07 9.73
CA ARG A 93 6.77 -6.21 11.19
C ARG A 93 5.33 -6.13 11.70
N ARG A 94 4.55 -5.15 11.22
CA ARG A 94 3.12 -5.02 11.57
C ARG A 94 2.32 -6.25 11.14
N ALA A 95 2.53 -6.71 9.91
CA ALA A 95 1.87 -7.89 9.39
C ALA A 95 2.19 -9.15 10.21
N VAL A 96 3.46 -9.38 10.57
CA VAL A 96 3.85 -10.52 11.43
C VAL A 96 3.16 -10.45 12.79
N LYS A 97 3.10 -9.28 13.42
CA LYS A 97 2.44 -9.07 14.71
C LYS A 97 0.93 -9.36 14.65
N GLU A 98 0.25 -8.84 13.64
CA GLU A 98 -1.19 -9.05 13.44
C GLU A 98 -1.52 -10.51 13.15
N GLU A 99 -0.75 -11.16 12.27
CA GLU A 99 -0.97 -12.56 11.92
C GLU A 99 -0.60 -13.50 13.06
N CYS A 100 0.45 -13.21 13.84
CA CYS A 100 0.77 -13.97 15.05
C CYS A 100 -0.36 -13.86 16.07
N ALA A 101 -0.91 -12.66 16.29
CA ALA A 101 -2.04 -12.45 17.19
C ALA A 101 -3.29 -13.21 16.72
N ARG A 102 -3.63 -13.11 15.43
CA ARG A 102 -4.78 -13.82 14.82
C ARG A 102 -4.62 -15.33 14.87
N ALA A 103 -3.42 -15.80 14.55
CA ALA A 103 -3.05 -17.19 14.63
C ALA A 103 -2.78 -17.63 16.06
N GLY A 104 -2.92 -16.79 17.09
CA GLY A 104 -2.69 -17.09 18.51
C GLY A 104 -1.35 -17.79 18.79
N VAL A 105 -0.29 -17.33 18.12
CA VAL A 105 1.10 -17.74 18.32
C VAL A 105 1.89 -16.54 18.84
N SER A 106 2.87 -16.78 19.72
CA SER A 106 3.76 -15.69 20.15
C SER A 106 4.76 -15.34 19.03
N GLU A 107 5.09 -14.06 18.86
CA GLU A 107 6.11 -13.63 17.89
C GLU A 107 7.46 -14.32 18.12
N ALA A 108 7.83 -14.57 19.39
CA ALA A 108 9.04 -15.32 19.72
C ALA A 108 9.02 -16.76 19.18
N ASP A 109 7.88 -17.47 19.27
CA ASP A 109 7.76 -18.81 18.72
C ASP A 109 7.74 -18.80 17.18
N PHE A 110 7.15 -17.76 16.59
CA PHE A 110 7.15 -17.51 15.15
C PHE A 110 8.57 -17.33 14.62
N TYR A 111 9.34 -16.38 15.16
CA TYR A 111 10.72 -16.12 14.72
C TYR A 111 11.68 -17.27 15.06
N ARG A 112 11.43 -18.05 16.12
CA ARG A 112 12.20 -19.27 16.41
C ARG A 112 11.98 -20.33 15.33
N ALA A 113 10.77 -20.44 14.79
CA ALA A 113 10.44 -21.37 13.72
C ALA A 113 10.97 -20.87 12.35
N GLU A 114 10.90 -19.56 12.12
CA GLU A 114 11.25 -18.89 10.85
C GLU A 114 12.30 -17.78 11.03
N PRO A 115 13.56 -18.10 11.36
CA PRO A 115 14.59 -17.08 11.62
C PRO A 115 15.01 -16.30 10.36
N GLY A 116 14.73 -16.81 9.15
CA GLY A 116 14.91 -16.03 7.93
C GLY A 116 13.98 -14.82 7.90
N LEU A 117 12.78 -14.95 8.48
CA LEU A 117 11.83 -13.84 8.61
C LEU A 117 12.23 -12.89 9.74
N LEU A 118 12.96 -13.36 10.75
CA LEU A 118 13.59 -12.48 11.75
C LEU A 118 14.65 -11.59 11.12
N ALA A 119 15.51 -12.14 10.24
CA ALA A 119 16.50 -11.35 9.51
C ALA A 119 15.83 -10.31 8.59
N MET A 120 14.68 -10.66 8.00
CA MET A 120 13.88 -9.76 7.17
C MET A 120 13.06 -8.75 7.98
N ALA A 121 12.68 -9.03 9.22
CA ALA A 121 11.96 -8.07 10.06
C ALA A 121 12.91 -7.15 10.82
N TRP A 122 14.07 -7.67 11.21
CA TRP A 122 15.03 -7.03 12.13
C TRP A 122 16.49 -7.40 11.77
N PRO A 123 17.06 -6.84 10.69
CA PRO A 123 18.40 -7.19 10.22
C PRO A 123 19.49 -6.92 11.27
N SER A 124 19.40 -5.77 11.93
CA SER A 124 20.33 -5.31 12.97
C SER A 124 20.27 -6.17 14.23
N LEU A 125 19.07 -6.60 14.64
CA LEU A 125 18.88 -7.52 15.77
C LEU A 125 19.42 -8.92 15.46
N HIS A 126 19.19 -9.42 14.24
CA HIS A 126 19.73 -10.71 13.79
C HIS A 126 21.26 -10.70 13.78
N GLU A 127 21.89 -9.61 13.33
CA GLU A 127 23.35 -9.45 13.34
C GLU A 127 23.91 -9.41 14.76
N HIS A 128 23.22 -8.76 15.71
CA HIS A 128 23.65 -8.66 17.11
C HIS A 128 23.46 -9.95 17.91
N LEU A 129 22.37 -10.68 17.69
CA LEU A 129 22.06 -11.89 18.47
C LEU A 129 22.89 -13.11 18.04
N GLY A 130 23.38 -13.16 16.79
CA GLY A 130 24.07 -14.33 16.26
C GLY A 130 23.22 -15.61 16.42
N ASP A 131 23.81 -16.68 16.96
CA ASP A 131 23.10 -17.94 17.26
C ASP A 131 22.34 -17.93 18.61
N GLU A 132 22.35 -16.82 19.36
CA GLU A 132 21.67 -16.74 20.66
C GLU A 132 20.14 -16.60 20.51
N GLU A 133 19.40 -17.18 21.46
CA GLU A 133 17.93 -17.20 21.41
C GLU A 133 17.37 -15.79 21.67
N PRO A 134 16.59 -15.20 20.74
CA PRO A 134 16.06 -13.84 20.92
C PRO A 134 15.17 -13.76 22.16
N VAL A 135 15.48 -12.81 23.04
CA VAL A 135 14.63 -12.43 24.17
C VAL A 135 13.97 -11.12 23.81
N PHE A 136 12.70 -11.20 23.38
CA PHE A 136 11.90 -10.01 23.08
C PHE A 136 11.42 -9.38 24.39
N ASP A 137 11.80 -8.13 24.64
CA ASP A 137 11.33 -7.29 25.73
C ASP A 137 10.58 -6.11 25.12
N LEU A 138 9.25 -6.23 25.05
CA LEU A 138 8.38 -5.28 24.35
C LEU A 138 8.53 -3.84 24.88
N ASP A 139 8.76 -3.68 26.19
CA ASP A 139 8.94 -2.36 26.79
C ASP A 139 10.31 -1.75 26.41
N ALA A 140 11.32 -2.59 26.21
CA ALA A 140 12.64 -2.18 25.75
C ALA A 140 12.67 -1.89 24.24
N GLU A 141 11.86 -2.61 23.46
CA GLU A 141 11.72 -2.43 22.00
C GLU A 141 10.95 -1.16 21.65
N ASP A 142 9.82 -0.88 22.30
CA ASP A 142 9.09 0.40 22.14
C ASP A 142 9.95 1.59 22.60
N ALA A 143 10.86 1.38 23.56
CA ALA A 143 11.82 2.39 23.98
C ALA A 143 12.96 2.56 22.95
N HIS A 144 13.40 1.47 22.31
CA HIS A 144 14.42 1.50 21.26
C HIS A 144 13.89 2.16 19.98
N GLU A 145 12.68 1.83 19.53
CA GLU A 145 12.05 2.46 18.36
C GLU A 145 11.78 3.95 18.60
N ARG A 146 11.34 4.34 19.79
CA ARG A 146 11.24 5.76 20.16
C ARG A 146 12.60 6.46 20.13
N ALA A 147 13.66 5.79 20.60
CA ALA A 147 15.01 6.34 20.55
C ALA A 147 15.54 6.44 19.10
N GLU A 148 15.26 5.47 18.24
CA GLU A 148 15.66 5.46 16.83
C GLU A 148 14.88 6.52 16.02
N PHE A 149 13.58 6.67 16.27
CA PHE A 149 12.76 7.72 15.66
C PHE A 149 13.20 9.12 16.13
N GLN A 150 13.47 9.28 17.43
CA GLN A 150 14.01 10.53 17.97
C GLN A 150 15.39 10.85 17.38
N HIS A 151 16.23 9.83 17.18
CA HIS A 151 17.52 9.96 16.53
C HIS A 151 17.40 10.35 15.04
N GLN A 152 16.41 9.82 14.31
CA GLN A 152 16.10 10.25 12.94
C GLN A 152 15.63 11.70 12.88
N LEU A 153 14.79 12.14 13.82
CA LEU A 153 14.39 13.55 13.93
C LEU A 153 15.58 14.46 14.22
N GLU A 154 16.53 14.03 15.04
CA GLU A 154 17.78 14.75 15.31
C GLU A 154 18.69 14.81 14.06
N LEU A 155 18.82 13.71 13.31
CA LEU A 155 19.58 13.61 12.05
C LEU A 155 19.06 14.57 10.97
N HIS A 156 17.73 14.71 10.86
CA HIS A 156 17.11 15.60 9.88
C HIS A 156 16.97 17.06 10.36
N GLY A 157 17.52 17.40 11.53
CA GLY A 157 17.42 18.77 12.08
C GLY A 157 16.00 19.17 12.47
N LEU A 158 15.10 18.21 12.66
CA LEU A 158 13.68 18.42 12.98
C LEU A 158 13.39 18.40 14.49
N ALA A 159 14.43 18.23 15.32
CA ALA A 159 14.28 18.04 16.77
C ALA A 159 14.26 19.34 17.61
N ASP A 160 14.52 20.52 17.04
CA ASP A 160 14.48 21.80 17.78
C ASP A 160 13.22 22.65 17.47
N PRO A 161 12.56 23.25 18.48
CA PRO A 161 11.45 24.16 18.26
C PRO A 161 11.99 25.50 17.76
N ILE A 162 11.81 25.79 16.46
CA ILE A 162 11.87 27.12 15.81
C ILE A 162 12.85 28.09 16.51
N GLY A 163 14.15 27.83 16.35
CA GLY A 163 15.20 28.83 16.55
C GLY A 163 15.46 29.55 15.22
N GLU A 164 15.55 30.87 15.24
CA GLU A 164 15.73 31.75 14.07
C GLU A 164 16.92 31.30 13.18
N PRO A 165 16.76 31.27 11.84
CA PRO A 165 17.81 30.80 10.94
C PRO A 165 18.83 31.91 10.65
N ASP A 166 20.05 31.76 11.17
CA ASP A 166 21.13 32.74 10.98
C ASP A 166 22.26 32.30 10.02
N ASP A 167 22.20 31.13 9.37
CA ASP A 167 23.33 30.63 8.55
C ASP A 167 22.92 29.92 7.23
N VAL A 168 22.16 30.60 6.36
CA VAL A 168 22.02 30.19 4.93
C VAL A 168 22.38 31.38 4.04
N ASP A 169 23.68 31.61 3.85
CA ASP A 169 24.22 32.89 3.37
C ASP A 169 24.57 32.96 1.86
N ASP A 170 24.14 32.01 1.00
CA ASP A 170 24.54 32.01 -0.43
C ASP A 170 23.41 31.84 -1.47
N VAL A 171 22.14 31.91 -1.07
CA VAL A 171 21.04 32.11 -2.05
C VAL A 171 20.63 33.56 -1.98
N GLU A 172 20.96 34.34 -3.02
CA GLU A 172 20.46 35.72 -3.12
C GLU A 172 18.94 35.71 -2.92
N PRO A 173 18.41 36.38 -1.89
CA PRO A 173 16.99 36.31 -1.58
C PRO A 173 16.19 36.87 -2.76
N MET A 174 15.27 36.06 -3.27
CA MET A 174 14.38 36.44 -4.37
C MET A 174 13.65 37.74 -4.02
N THR A 175 13.83 38.77 -4.86
CA THR A 175 13.16 40.06 -4.64
C THR A 175 11.65 39.93 -4.88
N VAL A 176 10.85 40.84 -4.33
CA VAL A 176 9.39 40.86 -4.54
C VAL A 176 9.07 41.01 -6.04
N GLU A 177 9.88 41.79 -6.77
CA GLU A 177 9.75 41.94 -8.22
C GLU A 177 10.08 40.64 -8.97
N GLN A 178 11.14 39.92 -8.56
CA GLN A 178 11.49 38.63 -9.16
C GLN A 178 10.41 37.57 -8.90
N ALA A 179 9.90 37.50 -7.68
CA ALA A 179 8.80 36.60 -7.32
C ALA A 179 7.54 36.92 -8.15
N ARG A 180 7.22 38.20 -8.32
CA ARG A 180 6.10 38.64 -9.16
C ARG A 180 6.27 38.22 -10.60
N ASP A 181 7.43 38.48 -11.20
CA ASP A 181 7.69 38.15 -12.61
C ASP A 181 7.58 36.63 -12.85
N ILE A 182 7.99 35.81 -11.87
CA ILE A 182 7.84 34.35 -11.92
C ILE A 182 6.36 33.94 -11.86
N VAL A 183 5.57 34.49 -10.94
CA VAL A 183 4.13 34.18 -10.82
C VAL A 183 3.34 34.64 -12.06
N VAL A 184 3.61 35.84 -12.58
CA VAL A 184 2.97 36.35 -13.80
C VAL A 184 3.30 35.46 -15.00
N ARG A 185 4.57 35.07 -15.15
CA ARG A 185 5.00 34.16 -16.22
C ARG A 185 4.34 32.78 -16.11
N ALA A 186 4.17 32.28 -14.89
CA ALA A 186 3.48 31.02 -14.61
C ALA A 186 2.00 31.09 -15.04
N GLU A 187 1.28 32.16 -14.69
CA GLU A 187 -0.11 32.35 -15.11
C GLU A 187 -0.27 32.52 -16.62
N GLU A 188 0.61 33.29 -17.26
CA GLU A 188 0.61 33.44 -18.72
C GLU A 188 0.83 32.10 -19.42
N LEU A 189 1.68 31.24 -18.84
CA LEU A 189 1.93 29.91 -19.35
C LEU A 189 0.73 28.97 -19.13
N SER A 190 0.11 28.96 -17.94
CA SER A 190 -1.13 28.18 -17.69
C SER A 190 -2.23 28.55 -18.68
N ARG A 191 -2.50 29.85 -18.87
CA ARG A 191 -3.50 30.34 -19.82
C ARG A 191 -3.17 29.97 -21.27
N HIS A 192 -1.88 29.93 -21.60
CA HIS A 192 -1.43 29.47 -22.90
C HIS A 192 -1.68 27.98 -23.09
N LEU A 193 -1.38 27.13 -22.08
CA LEU A 193 -1.60 25.69 -22.13
C LEU A 193 -3.09 25.35 -22.29
N GLU A 194 -3.97 26.07 -21.60
CA GLU A 194 -5.43 25.89 -21.71
C GLU A 194 -5.99 26.20 -23.12
N THR A 195 -5.32 27.08 -23.88
CA THR A 195 -5.82 27.58 -25.17
C THR A 195 -5.01 27.08 -26.37
N CYS A 196 -3.88 26.41 -26.13
CA CYS A 196 -3.00 25.94 -27.19
C CYS A 196 -3.56 24.67 -27.83
N SER A 197 -3.92 24.76 -29.10
CA SER A 197 -4.38 23.63 -29.92
C SER A 197 -3.28 23.01 -30.78
N LEU A 198 -2.05 23.53 -30.68
CA LEU A 198 -0.89 22.93 -31.32
C LEU A 198 -0.34 21.87 -30.37
N GLY A 199 -0.17 20.63 -30.86
CA GLY A 199 0.46 19.56 -30.08
C GLY A 199 1.77 20.02 -29.45
N GLU A 200 2.08 19.51 -28.26
CA GLU A 200 3.09 20.02 -27.33
C GLU A 200 4.46 20.29 -27.98
N GLU A 201 4.86 19.42 -28.90
CA GLU A 201 6.11 19.46 -29.67
C GLU A 201 6.16 20.53 -30.77
N HIS A 202 5.02 21.11 -31.13
CA HIS A 202 4.88 22.09 -32.22
C HIS A 202 4.62 23.52 -31.73
N CYS A 203 4.33 23.70 -30.44
CA CYS A 203 4.20 25.03 -29.86
C CYS A 203 5.52 25.47 -29.20
N PRO A 204 6.17 26.55 -29.67
CA PRO A 204 7.43 27.04 -29.10
C PRO A 204 7.30 27.51 -27.63
N THR A 205 6.09 27.84 -27.17
CA THR A 205 5.82 28.21 -25.78
C THR A 205 5.62 26.98 -24.88
N CYS A 206 4.98 25.92 -25.38
CA CYS A 206 4.79 24.67 -24.64
C CYS A 206 6.09 23.87 -24.57
N SER A 207 6.79 23.72 -25.71
CA SER A 207 8.02 22.92 -25.81
C SER A 207 9.19 23.42 -24.94
N VAL A 208 9.28 24.73 -24.69
CA VAL A 208 10.38 25.31 -23.89
C VAL A 208 10.13 25.20 -22.39
N ASN A 209 8.87 25.18 -21.93
CA ASN A 209 8.57 25.20 -20.49
C ASN A 209 8.14 23.84 -19.92
N ILE A 210 7.71 22.87 -20.74
CA ILE A 210 7.37 21.52 -20.26
C ILE A 210 8.62 20.67 -20.03
N LEU A 211 9.70 20.89 -20.78
CA LEU A 211 10.97 20.15 -20.62
C LEU A 211 11.76 20.51 -19.34
N ASP A 212 11.30 21.52 -18.60
CA ASP A 212 11.89 21.99 -17.33
C ASP A 212 10.79 22.15 -16.24
N ALA A 213 9.65 21.46 -16.41
CA ALA A 213 8.41 21.67 -15.67
C ALA A 213 8.59 21.52 -14.15
N ASP A 214 9.27 20.47 -13.70
CA ASP A 214 9.42 20.18 -12.27
C ASP A 214 10.24 21.28 -11.55
N GLY A 215 11.30 21.79 -12.21
CA GLY A 215 12.12 22.86 -11.64
C GLY A 215 11.43 24.23 -11.63
N PHE A 216 10.64 24.53 -12.67
CA PHE A 216 9.93 25.81 -12.74
C PHE A 216 8.72 25.84 -11.80
N TRP A 217 7.84 24.82 -11.84
CA TRP A 217 6.60 24.81 -11.06
C TRP A 217 6.83 24.54 -9.58
N ASP A 218 7.63 23.53 -9.22
CA ASP A 218 7.75 23.16 -7.82
C ASP A 218 8.69 24.11 -7.06
N HIS A 219 9.80 24.51 -7.67
CA HIS A 219 10.81 25.33 -7.00
C HIS A 219 10.62 26.82 -7.25
N GLN A 220 10.57 27.27 -8.51
CA GLN A 220 10.53 28.71 -8.77
C GLN A 220 9.16 29.31 -8.44
N VAL A 221 8.08 28.70 -8.90
CA VAL A 221 6.71 29.17 -8.60
C VAL A 221 6.36 28.96 -7.13
N GLY A 222 6.75 27.82 -6.53
CA GLY A 222 6.59 27.57 -5.10
C GLY A 222 7.25 28.63 -4.22
N ASN A 223 8.54 28.92 -4.46
CA ASN A 223 9.28 29.94 -3.70
C ASN A 223 8.75 31.36 -3.95
N ALA A 224 8.37 31.67 -5.19
CA ALA A 224 7.78 32.96 -5.55
C ALA A 224 6.43 33.18 -4.86
N ARG A 225 5.57 32.15 -4.81
CA ARG A 225 4.28 32.20 -4.09
C ARG A 225 4.47 32.31 -2.58
N ALA A 226 5.39 31.54 -2.00
CA ALA A 226 5.72 31.65 -0.58
C ALA A 226 6.21 33.07 -0.22
N ARG A 227 7.02 33.68 -1.09
CA ARG A 227 7.50 35.05 -0.91
C ARG A 227 6.38 36.10 -1.05
N LEU A 228 5.37 35.82 -1.85
CA LEU A 228 4.24 36.71 -2.11
C LEU A 228 3.00 36.41 -1.25
N ALA A 229 3.07 35.48 -0.29
CA ALA A 229 1.91 35.01 0.48
C ALA A 229 1.16 36.13 1.24
N ASP A 230 1.82 37.24 1.55
CA ASP A 230 1.21 38.42 2.19
C ASP A 230 0.51 39.39 1.22
N TYR A 231 0.62 39.16 -0.10
CA TYR A 231 0.03 40.01 -1.14
C TYR A 231 -1.12 39.31 -1.83
N SER A 232 -2.22 40.04 -2.10
CA SER A 232 -3.31 39.48 -2.89
C SER A 232 -2.89 39.31 -4.35
N LEU A 233 -3.45 38.32 -5.04
CA LEU A 233 -3.17 38.09 -6.46
C LEU A 233 -3.50 39.33 -7.32
N GLU A 234 -4.58 40.04 -6.97
CA GLU A 234 -4.94 41.30 -7.61
C GLU A 234 -3.86 42.37 -7.42
N ASP A 235 -3.25 42.47 -6.23
CA ASP A 235 -2.15 43.41 -5.96
C ASP A 235 -0.86 43.02 -6.70
N ILE A 236 -0.58 41.72 -6.78
CA ILE A 236 0.56 41.14 -7.52
C ILE A 236 0.43 41.44 -9.02
N LEU A 237 -0.75 41.20 -9.61
CA LEU A 237 -1.01 41.44 -11.03
C LEU A 237 -1.08 42.94 -11.34
N ALA A 238 -1.70 43.74 -10.48
CA ALA A 238 -1.81 45.19 -10.66
C ALA A 238 -0.49 45.94 -10.39
N GLY A 239 0.50 45.30 -9.75
CA GLY A 239 1.76 45.93 -9.38
C GLY A 239 1.63 46.94 -8.24
N ASN A 240 0.61 46.80 -7.38
CA ASN A 240 0.28 47.74 -6.33
C ASN A 240 0.98 47.37 -5.01
N PHE A 241 2.31 47.50 -4.98
CA PHE A 241 3.09 47.31 -3.75
C PHE A 241 3.27 48.65 -3.04
N ALA A 242 2.29 49.05 -2.23
CA ALA A 242 2.55 50.12 -1.26
C ALA A 242 3.52 49.57 -0.22
N VAL A 243 4.66 50.25 -0.05
CA VAL A 243 5.72 49.90 0.92
C VAL A 243 5.13 49.83 2.33
N ALA A 244 4.78 48.61 2.77
CA ALA A 244 4.55 48.28 4.16
C ALA A 244 5.91 47.92 4.78
N ASP A 245 6.78 48.92 4.91
CA ASP A 245 7.93 48.81 5.80
C ASP A 245 7.37 48.63 7.22
N ARG A 246 7.49 47.41 7.77
CA ARG A 246 7.34 47.17 9.20
C ARG A 246 8.50 47.90 9.90
N ALA A 247 8.21 49.13 10.31
CA ALA A 247 9.06 49.85 11.25
C ALA A 247 8.99 49.15 12.61
N ASP A 248 10.05 48.43 12.98
CA ASP A 248 10.39 48.17 14.37
C ASP A 248 10.50 49.52 15.09
N THR A 249 9.56 49.79 15.98
CA THR A 249 9.50 51.04 16.73
C THR A 249 10.46 50.98 17.92
N VAL A 250 11.63 51.57 17.73
CA VAL A 250 12.39 52.22 18.82
C VAL A 250 11.50 53.34 19.38
N PRO A 251 11.32 53.48 20.72
CA PRO A 251 10.41 54.49 21.26
C PRO A 251 10.96 55.90 21.01
N GLU A 252 10.34 56.62 20.06
CA GLU A 252 10.63 58.02 19.80
C GLU A 252 10.09 58.94 20.91
N ARG A 253 10.96 59.85 21.30
CA ARG A 253 10.79 60.90 22.30
C ARG A 253 9.87 61.99 21.76
N GLU A 254 8.93 62.47 22.59
CA GLU A 254 7.98 63.53 22.23
C GLU A 254 8.68 64.77 21.60
N PRO A 255 8.19 65.30 20.46
CA PRO A 255 8.72 66.52 19.88
C PRO A 255 8.22 67.76 20.65
N GLU A 256 9.15 68.66 20.97
CA GLU A 256 8.85 69.90 21.69
C GLU A 256 7.91 70.85 20.91
N PRO A 257 7.10 71.67 21.60
CA PRO A 257 6.19 72.61 20.97
C PRO A 257 6.97 73.73 20.27
N GLY A 258 6.97 73.71 18.92
CA GLY A 258 7.61 74.76 18.11
C GLY A 258 8.01 74.35 16.69
N SER A 259 7.89 73.07 16.33
CA SER A 259 8.27 72.57 15.01
C SER A 259 7.31 73.04 13.89
N TRP A 260 7.92 73.53 12.81
CA TRP A 260 7.32 74.20 11.65
C TRP A 260 6.38 73.32 10.80
N ILE A 261 6.38 72.00 11.01
CA ILE A 261 5.55 71.03 10.26
C ILE A 261 4.06 71.15 10.61
N ALA A 262 3.71 71.67 11.79
CA ALA A 262 2.32 71.85 12.24
C ALA A 262 1.54 73.00 11.55
N ARG A 263 2.09 73.66 10.51
CA ARG A 263 1.48 74.88 9.93
C ARG A 263 0.95 74.78 8.50
N ASN A 264 1.04 73.65 7.79
CA ASN A 264 0.84 73.69 6.34
C ASN A 264 -0.12 72.69 5.68
N LEU A 265 -1.09 72.08 6.38
CA LEU A 265 -2.16 71.36 5.68
C LEU A 265 -3.55 71.68 6.26
N THR A 266 -4.23 72.62 5.61
CA THR A 266 -5.67 72.84 5.71
C THR A 266 -6.35 72.67 4.35
N ALA A 267 -7.51 72.01 4.42
CA ALA A 267 -8.76 72.29 3.70
C ALA A 267 -9.15 71.48 2.44
N THR A 268 -10.22 70.68 2.64
CA THR A 268 -11.46 70.53 1.81
C THR A 268 -11.34 69.95 0.40
N GLY A 269 -12.09 68.95 -0.07
CA GLY A 269 -13.37 68.35 0.33
C GLY A 269 -14.44 68.61 -0.74
N GLN A 270 -14.87 67.62 -1.54
CA GLN A 270 -16.20 67.60 -2.21
C GLN A 270 -16.58 66.23 -2.84
N ARG A 271 -17.82 65.80 -2.52
CA ARG A 271 -18.74 64.77 -3.11
C ARG A 271 -18.89 64.90 -4.65
N ASP A 272 -19.45 64.03 -5.49
CA ASP A 272 -20.23 62.75 -5.53
C ASP A 272 -20.28 62.40 -7.08
N PRO A 273 -21.14 61.52 -7.65
CA PRO A 273 -21.34 60.06 -7.51
C PRO A 273 -21.36 59.37 -8.91
N PHE A 274 -20.96 58.10 -9.05
CA PHE A 274 -21.53 57.26 -10.12
C PHE A 274 -21.62 55.81 -9.68
N ARG A 275 -22.87 55.38 -9.59
CA ARG A 275 -23.33 54.01 -9.42
C ARG A 275 -23.54 53.45 -10.83
N SER A 276 -22.86 52.36 -11.17
CA SER A 276 -23.25 51.49 -12.26
C SER A 276 -23.08 50.05 -11.80
N GLU A 277 -24.22 49.38 -11.65
CA GLU A 277 -24.35 47.94 -11.54
C GLU A 277 -23.72 47.29 -12.78
N ALA A 278 -22.80 46.37 -12.57
CA ALA A 278 -22.48 45.30 -13.50
C ALA A 278 -22.22 44.05 -12.65
N ALA A 279 -23.14 43.11 -12.74
CA ALA A 279 -22.96 41.75 -12.27
C ALA A 279 -21.90 41.07 -13.13
N SER A 280 -20.87 40.52 -12.51
CA SER A 280 -20.01 39.45 -13.04
C SER A 280 -19.40 38.74 -11.84
N ALA A 281 -19.48 37.40 -11.87
CA ALA A 281 -19.16 36.48 -10.80
C ALA A 281 -17.66 36.51 -10.42
N PRO A 282 -17.30 36.21 -9.16
CA PRO A 282 -15.93 35.94 -8.78
C PRO A 282 -15.64 34.44 -8.90
N GLU A 283 -14.65 34.06 -9.70
CA GLU A 283 -13.98 32.77 -9.61
C GLU A 283 -12.52 33.09 -9.28
N ALA A 284 -12.13 32.79 -8.04
CA ALA A 284 -10.78 32.91 -7.52
C ALA A 284 -10.53 31.68 -6.65
N ASP A 285 -9.44 31.00 -6.96
CA ASP A 285 -8.93 29.83 -6.25
C ASP A 285 -8.47 30.28 -4.85
N HIS A 286 -9.28 29.97 -3.84
CA HIS A 286 -9.12 30.43 -2.46
C HIS A 286 -8.72 29.25 -1.57
N ASP A 287 -7.80 29.50 -0.63
CA ASP A 287 -7.53 28.63 0.50
C ASP A 287 -8.77 28.58 1.43
N LEU A 288 -9.77 27.77 1.04
CA LEU A 288 -11.07 27.64 1.70
C LEU A 288 -10.96 27.04 3.10
N ARG A 289 -9.80 26.47 3.47
CA ARG A 289 -9.56 25.88 4.80
C ARG A 289 -9.76 26.89 5.92
N GLY A 290 -9.35 28.15 5.71
CA GLY A 290 -9.49 29.23 6.69
C GLY A 290 -10.86 29.93 6.70
N LEU A 291 -11.66 29.76 5.64
CA LEU A 291 -12.90 30.50 5.43
C LEU A 291 -14.17 29.67 5.66
N MET A 292 -14.08 28.34 5.59
CA MET A 292 -15.23 27.45 5.77
C MET A 292 -15.59 27.27 7.26
N THR A 293 -16.80 27.66 7.61
CA THR A 293 -17.36 27.41 8.95
C THR A 293 -17.69 25.93 9.13
N GLU A 294 -17.77 25.46 10.39
CA GLU A 294 -18.16 24.07 10.68
C GLU A 294 -19.53 23.71 10.10
N ALA A 295 -20.48 24.65 10.11
CA ALA A 295 -21.81 24.46 9.55
C ALA A 295 -21.75 24.30 8.01
N GLU A 296 -20.94 25.10 7.33
CA GLU A 296 -20.72 24.99 5.88
C GLU A 296 -19.99 23.68 5.53
N ALA A 297 -19.03 23.25 6.34
CA ALA A 297 -18.36 21.97 6.15
C ALA A 297 -19.34 20.78 6.25
N ARG A 298 -20.22 20.78 7.27
CA ARG A 298 -21.26 19.74 7.41
C ARG A 298 -22.26 19.74 6.26
N ASP A 299 -22.73 20.92 5.85
CA ASP A 299 -23.67 21.04 4.72
C ASP A 299 -23.02 20.56 3.40
N THR A 300 -21.74 20.90 3.19
CA THR A 300 -20.96 20.45 2.02
C THR A 300 -20.84 18.92 1.98
N LEU A 301 -20.53 18.27 3.11
CA LEU A 301 -20.45 16.81 3.16
C LEU A 301 -21.83 16.13 3.01
N LEU A 302 -22.90 16.71 3.55
CA LEU A 302 -24.27 16.21 3.34
C LEU A 302 -24.70 16.35 1.88
N ARG A 303 -24.34 17.46 1.24
CA ARG A 303 -24.58 17.68 -0.19
C ARG A 303 -23.82 16.66 -1.03
N ALA A 304 -22.55 16.41 -0.72
CA ALA A 304 -21.72 15.42 -1.40
C ALA A 304 -22.30 14.00 -1.29
N GLU A 305 -22.71 13.56 -0.11
CA GLU A 305 -23.25 12.21 0.07
C GLU A 305 -24.64 12.04 -0.56
N ARG A 306 -25.51 13.06 -0.50
CA ARG A 306 -26.78 13.07 -1.26
C ARG A 306 -26.57 13.00 -2.76
N LEU A 307 -25.55 13.70 -3.26
CA LEU A 307 -25.19 13.68 -4.68
C LEU A 307 -24.71 12.28 -5.08
N ARG A 308 -23.84 11.65 -4.27
CA ARG A 308 -23.37 10.27 -4.45
C ARG A 308 -24.53 9.26 -4.49
N GLY A 309 -25.41 9.30 -3.49
CA GLY A 309 -26.59 8.42 -3.45
C GLY A 309 -27.57 8.65 -4.62
N HIS A 310 -27.69 9.90 -5.11
CA HIS A 310 -28.48 10.19 -6.30
C HIS A 310 -27.83 9.61 -7.56
N ILE A 311 -26.52 9.74 -7.73
CA ILE A 311 -25.78 9.20 -8.89
C ILE A 311 -25.93 7.68 -8.95
N ASP A 312 -25.78 7.00 -7.83
CA ASP A 312 -25.88 5.53 -7.75
C ASP A 312 -27.26 5.01 -8.14
N THR A 313 -28.30 5.85 -8.06
CA THR A 313 -29.69 5.48 -8.35
C THR A 313 -30.26 6.14 -9.60
N CYS A 314 -29.55 7.09 -10.21
CA CYS A 314 -30.04 7.85 -11.36
C CYS A 314 -29.87 7.05 -12.66
N THR A 315 -30.99 6.75 -13.33
CA THR A 315 -31.00 6.08 -14.63
C THR A 315 -31.01 7.05 -15.82
N THR A 316 -30.93 8.36 -15.57
CA THR A 316 -30.97 9.40 -16.59
C THR A 316 -29.54 9.75 -16.99
N LEU A 317 -29.29 10.01 -18.28
CA LEU A 317 -27.96 10.44 -18.76
C LEU A 317 -27.50 11.68 -17.97
N ALA A 318 -26.22 11.72 -17.57
CA ALA A 318 -25.69 12.73 -16.65
C ALA A 318 -25.95 14.19 -17.10
N GLY A 319 -26.00 14.45 -18.41
CA GLY A 319 -26.31 15.77 -18.97
C GLY A 319 -27.81 16.14 -19.01
N GLU A 320 -28.71 15.22 -18.68
CA GLU A 320 -30.17 15.43 -18.73
C GLU A 320 -30.83 15.44 -17.33
N CYS A 321 -30.15 14.93 -16.31
CA CYS A 321 -30.61 15.03 -14.93
C CYS A 321 -30.05 16.30 -14.28
N ALA A 322 -30.92 17.19 -13.80
CA ALA A 322 -30.51 18.44 -13.16
C ALA A 322 -29.55 18.20 -11.96
N THR A 323 -29.81 17.16 -11.17
CA THR A 323 -28.94 16.79 -10.05
C THR A 323 -27.63 16.16 -10.51
N CYS A 324 -27.63 15.34 -11.56
CA CYS A 324 -26.38 14.79 -12.12
C CYS A 324 -25.58 15.83 -12.90
N SER A 325 -26.20 16.89 -13.41
CA SER A 325 -25.49 17.99 -14.05
C SER A 325 -24.75 18.88 -13.04
N GLU A 326 -25.15 18.85 -11.76
CA GLU A 326 -24.31 19.36 -10.67
C GLU A 326 -23.10 18.46 -10.41
N TYR A 327 -23.14 17.19 -10.80
CA TYR A 327 -22.06 16.20 -10.70
C TYR A 327 -21.11 16.20 -11.91
N ASP A 328 -21.24 17.11 -12.87
CA ASP A 328 -20.40 17.12 -14.07
C ASP A 328 -18.92 16.89 -13.69
N PRO A 329 -18.31 15.73 -14.04
CA PRO A 329 -16.98 15.36 -13.56
C PRO A 329 -15.90 16.31 -14.07
N SER A 330 -16.21 17.20 -15.02
CA SER A 330 -15.34 18.34 -15.37
C SER A 330 -15.40 19.51 -14.40
N ARG A 331 -16.24 19.47 -13.35
CA ARG A 331 -16.25 20.41 -12.23
C ARG A 331 -15.50 19.80 -11.05
N THR A 332 -14.21 19.54 -11.27
CA THR A 332 -13.24 19.00 -10.31
C THR A 332 -13.27 19.76 -8.98
N ASP A 333 -13.55 21.06 -9.01
CA ASP A 333 -13.48 21.95 -7.86
C ASP A 333 -14.40 21.56 -6.69
N PHE A 334 -15.60 21.03 -6.93
CA PHE A 334 -16.51 20.65 -5.83
C PHE A 334 -15.94 19.50 -5.00
N TRP A 335 -15.45 18.44 -5.66
CA TRP A 335 -14.96 17.25 -4.97
C TRP A 335 -13.53 17.42 -4.46
N GLU A 336 -12.67 18.03 -5.27
CA GLU A 336 -11.25 18.18 -4.95
C GLU A 336 -10.98 19.34 -4.00
N VAL A 337 -11.77 20.41 -4.07
CA VAL A 337 -11.54 21.62 -3.27
C VAL A 337 -12.57 21.74 -2.15
N GLU A 338 -13.87 21.78 -2.45
CA GLU A 338 -14.89 22.04 -1.42
C GLU A 338 -15.06 20.86 -0.44
N VAL A 339 -15.19 19.63 -0.95
CA VAL A 339 -15.34 18.43 -0.10
C VAL A 339 -14.05 18.17 0.69
N ALA A 340 -12.88 18.30 0.06
CA ALA A 340 -11.61 18.13 0.76
C ALA A 340 -11.39 19.19 1.86
N ALA A 341 -11.75 20.46 1.60
CA ALA A 341 -11.72 21.52 2.60
C ALA A 341 -12.73 21.25 3.73
N ALA A 342 -13.93 20.77 3.43
CA ALA A 342 -14.95 20.41 4.42
C ALA A 342 -14.51 19.24 5.32
N THR A 343 -13.93 18.19 4.73
CA THR A 343 -13.37 17.05 5.48
C THR A 343 -12.22 17.49 6.38
N SER A 344 -11.26 18.26 5.84
CA SER A 344 -10.12 18.78 6.60
C SER A 344 -10.58 19.65 7.76
N ARG A 345 -11.57 20.53 7.52
CA ARG A 345 -12.10 21.44 8.54
C ARG A 345 -12.74 20.72 9.72
N LEU A 346 -13.42 19.61 9.48
CA LEU A 346 -14.01 18.79 10.55
C LEU A 346 -12.95 17.92 11.26
N ALA A 347 -11.92 17.48 10.55
CA ALA A 347 -10.79 16.75 11.12
C ALA A 347 -9.90 17.62 12.01
N ASP A 348 -9.75 18.92 11.72
CA ASP A 348 -8.96 19.85 12.56
C ASP A 348 -9.48 19.96 14.01
N GLN A 349 -10.77 19.64 14.24
CA GLN A 349 -11.34 19.66 15.59
C GLN A 349 -10.88 18.46 16.43
N ASP A 350 -10.62 17.33 15.77
CA ASP A 350 -10.21 16.07 16.38
C ASP A 350 -9.59 15.18 15.28
N PRO A 351 -8.25 15.16 15.14
CA PRO A 351 -7.58 14.50 14.01
C PRO A 351 -7.76 12.98 14.03
N ASP A 352 -8.16 12.41 15.17
CA ASP A 352 -8.45 10.99 15.33
C ASP A 352 -9.94 10.66 15.12
N ALA A 353 -10.78 11.65 14.83
CA ALA A 353 -12.21 11.44 14.65
C ALA A 353 -12.58 10.93 13.25
N VAL A 354 -13.52 9.99 13.23
CA VAL A 354 -14.14 9.46 12.02
C VAL A 354 -15.38 10.29 11.70
N ILE A 355 -15.44 10.85 10.50
CA ILE A 355 -16.61 11.61 10.01
C ILE A 355 -17.60 10.64 9.37
N LEU A 356 -18.79 10.52 9.96
CA LEU A 356 -19.90 9.73 9.45
C LEU A 356 -20.99 10.66 8.92
N VAL A 357 -21.41 10.48 7.67
CA VAL A 357 -22.51 11.24 7.07
C VAL A 357 -23.75 10.36 7.04
N ASP A 358 -24.78 10.73 7.79
CA ASP A 358 -26.08 10.05 7.81
C ASP A 358 -27.09 10.86 6.99
N THR A 359 -27.31 10.43 5.76
CA THR A 359 -28.24 11.11 4.83
C THR A 359 -29.71 10.93 5.20
N ASP A 360 -30.06 9.88 5.97
CA ASP A 360 -31.44 9.63 6.40
C ASP A 360 -31.85 10.58 7.52
N ARG A 361 -30.88 10.99 8.36
CA ARG A 361 -31.08 11.95 9.45
C ARG A 361 -30.64 13.38 9.12
N ASP A 362 -30.08 13.59 7.94
CA ASP A 362 -29.50 14.87 7.51
C ASP A 362 -28.46 15.40 8.50
N GLU A 363 -27.60 14.50 8.99
CA GLU A 363 -26.64 14.78 10.06
C GLU A 363 -25.22 14.30 9.69
N VAL A 364 -24.21 15.10 10.04
CA VAL A 364 -22.80 14.69 10.01
C VAL A 364 -22.32 14.47 11.43
N VAL A 365 -21.98 13.24 11.78
CA VAL A 365 -21.51 12.85 13.11
C VAL A 365 -19.99 12.68 13.08
N VAL A 366 -19.28 13.44 13.90
CA VAL A 366 -17.83 13.32 14.09
C VAL A 366 -17.60 12.46 15.33
N VAL A 367 -17.10 11.24 15.15
CA VAL A 367 -16.94 10.24 16.21
C VAL A 367 -15.46 10.01 16.51
N ASN A 368 -15.01 10.36 17.70
CA ASN A 368 -13.68 9.97 18.18
C ASN A 368 -13.71 8.52 18.70
N PRO A 369 -13.00 7.56 18.07
CA PRO A 369 -12.99 6.16 18.48
C PRO A 369 -12.46 5.95 19.92
N HIS A 370 -11.51 6.78 20.36
CA HIS A 370 -10.96 6.71 21.72
C HIS A 370 -11.96 7.17 22.77
N GLN A 371 -12.82 8.15 22.46
CA GLN A 371 -13.89 8.55 23.38
C GLN A 371 -14.98 7.48 23.49
N VAL A 372 -15.27 6.78 22.39
CA VAL A 372 -16.19 5.62 22.39
C VAL A 372 -15.59 4.46 23.17
N ALA A 373 -14.31 4.15 22.98
CA ALA A 373 -13.60 3.09 23.69
C ALA A 373 -13.43 3.40 25.19
N ALA A 374 -13.15 4.65 25.57
CA ALA A 374 -13.06 5.07 26.97
C ALA A 374 -14.40 4.93 27.70
N ARG A 375 -15.51 5.29 27.04
CA ARG A 375 -16.87 5.08 27.57
C ARG A 375 -17.26 3.60 27.64
N ALA A 376 -16.75 2.77 26.72
CA ALA A 376 -16.93 1.32 26.77
C ALA A 376 -16.10 0.69 27.90
N ALA A 377 -14.90 1.20 28.18
CA ALA A 377 -14.02 0.72 29.25
C ALA A 377 -14.56 1.03 30.66
N ASP A 378 -15.16 2.21 30.86
CA ASP A 378 -15.86 2.57 32.11
C ASP A 378 -17.06 1.64 32.40
N ARG A 379 -17.59 0.96 31.36
CA ARG A 379 -18.72 0.02 31.47
C ARG A 379 -18.31 -1.39 31.91
N ILE A 380 -17.02 -1.75 31.85
CA ILE A 380 -16.54 -3.13 32.13
C ILE A 380 -16.20 -3.33 33.62
N VAL A 381 -16.09 -2.27 34.42
CA VAL A 381 -15.86 -2.39 35.87
C VAL A 381 -17.20 -2.50 36.62
N GLY A 382 -17.79 -3.71 36.54
CA GLY A 382 -18.95 -4.09 37.34
C GLY A 382 -18.64 -4.21 38.84
N GLU A 383 -19.62 -3.84 39.66
CA GLU A 383 -19.66 -3.94 41.12
C GLU A 383 -19.32 -5.34 41.66
N PRO A 384 -18.52 -5.48 42.73
CA PRO A 384 -18.33 -6.77 43.39
C PRO A 384 -19.44 -7.04 44.42
N ASP A 385 -20.36 -7.92 44.06
CA ASP A 385 -21.37 -8.46 44.97
C ASP A 385 -20.76 -9.46 45.97
N VAL A 386 -21.31 -9.41 47.17
CA VAL A 386 -20.78 -9.90 48.44
C VAL A 386 -21.24 -11.33 48.70
N ASN A 387 -20.33 -12.25 49.02
CA ASN A 387 -20.62 -13.23 50.06
C ASN A 387 -19.40 -13.85 50.77
N ASP A 388 -19.59 -13.96 52.08
CA ASP A 388 -18.65 -14.28 53.15
C ASP A 388 -18.24 -15.76 53.20
N ALA A 389 -16.94 -16.03 53.46
CA ALA A 389 -16.49 -16.75 54.67
C ALA A 389 -14.95 -16.91 54.75
N ASP A 390 -14.42 -16.67 55.95
CA ASP A 390 -13.15 -17.15 56.52
C ASP A 390 -11.81 -16.50 56.17
N TRP A 391 -11.62 -15.22 56.55
CA TRP A 391 -10.37 -14.78 57.21
C TRP A 391 -10.45 -13.36 57.81
N ARG A 392 -11.30 -13.13 58.83
CA ARG A 392 -11.13 -11.94 59.69
C ARG A 392 -10.14 -12.24 60.82
N THR A 393 -8.92 -11.72 60.72
CA THR A 393 -8.15 -11.10 61.83
C THR A 393 -6.77 -10.62 61.35
N ASN A 394 -6.68 -9.35 60.96
CA ASN A 394 -5.61 -8.39 61.32
C ASN A 394 -5.67 -7.14 60.42
N PRO A 395 -5.69 -5.92 60.98
CA PRO A 395 -5.65 -4.69 60.16
C PRO A 395 -4.23 -4.42 59.67
N PRO A 396 -4.01 -3.96 58.43
CA PRO A 396 -2.70 -3.44 58.04
C PRO A 396 -2.55 -2.04 58.60
N ALA A 397 -1.59 -1.88 59.50
CA ALA A 397 -1.04 -0.57 59.84
C ALA A 397 -0.32 -0.01 58.60
N ALA A 398 -0.67 1.21 58.22
CA ALA A 398 0.15 2.01 57.32
C ALA A 398 1.51 2.27 57.99
N SER A 399 2.58 1.88 57.32
CA SER A 399 3.92 2.42 57.56
C SER A 399 4.64 2.51 56.22
N PRO A 400 5.20 3.68 55.87
CA PRO A 400 5.99 3.83 54.65
C PRO A 400 7.28 3.01 54.82
N VAL A 401 7.57 2.16 53.84
CA VAL A 401 8.89 1.53 53.71
C VAL A 401 9.84 2.63 53.25
N PRO A 402 10.88 3.00 54.01
CA PRO A 402 11.87 3.93 53.51
C PRO A 402 12.72 3.23 52.45
N GLU A 403 12.92 3.89 51.31
CA GLU A 403 13.96 3.53 50.36
C GLU A 403 15.29 3.39 51.11
N ARG A 404 15.91 2.23 50.98
CA ARG A 404 17.21 1.93 51.56
C ARG A 404 18.23 2.05 50.44
N ASP A 405 19.19 2.94 50.57
CA ASP A 405 20.35 3.01 49.68
C ASP A 405 21.00 1.61 49.54
N PRO A 406 21.45 1.21 48.34
CA PRO A 406 22.05 -0.09 48.12
C PRO A 406 23.30 -0.26 49.00
N GLU A 407 23.37 -1.39 49.72
CA GLU A 407 24.49 -1.68 50.62
C GLU A 407 25.83 -1.73 49.86
N PRO A 408 26.92 -1.17 50.44
CA PRO A 408 28.25 -1.20 49.83
C PRO A 408 28.70 -2.64 49.59
N GLY A 409 28.83 -3.03 48.32
CA GLY A 409 29.24 -4.37 47.89
C GLY A 409 28.19 -5.16 47.12
N SER A 410 26.98 -4.61 46.90
CA SER A 410 26.04 -5.19 45.94
C SER A 410 26.61 -5.14 44.51
N TRP A 411 26.25 -6.10 43.67
CA TRP A 411 26.66 -6.15 42.26
C TRP A 411 26.31 -4.83 41.54
N ILE A 412 25.14 -4.23 41.81
CA ILE A 412 24.71 -2.96 41.21
C ILE A 412 25.72 -1.83 41.46
N ALA A 413 26.40 -1.81 42.63
CA ALA A 413 27.44 -0.83 42.94
C ALA A 413 28.81 -1.10 42.28
N ARG A 414 29.02 -2.27 41.66
CA ARG A 414 30.27 -2.62 40.97
C ARG A 414 30.23 -2.42 39.45
N THR A 415 29.05 -2.35 38.86
CA THR A 415 28.88 -2.15 37.41
C THR A 415 28.63 -0.69 37.01
N LEU A 416 28.53 0.22 37.98
CA LEU A 416 28.40 1.66 37.73
C LEU A 416 29.54 2.40 38.43
N THR A 417 30.75 2.33 37.88
CA THR A 417 31.84 3.25 38.25
C THR A 417 31.73 4.53 37.42
N PRO A 418 31.67 5.74 38.03
CA PRO A 418 31.59 7.04 37.32
C PRO A 418 32.91 7.48 36.64
N ALA A 419 33.76 6.56 36.20
CA ALA A 419 35.13 6.89 35.79
C ALA A 419 35.40 6.84 34.28
N ASP A 420 34.48 6.34 33.45
CA ASP A 420 34.71 6.22 32.00
C ASP A 420 33.76 7.07 31.12
N SER A 421 32.94 7.95 31.71
CA SER A 421 32.00 8.81 30.96
C SER A 421 32.61 10.12 30.43
N ALA A 422 33.93 10.27 30.43
CA ALA A 422 34.61 11.50 30.01
C ALA A 422 35.45 11.35 28.73
N ASP A 423 35.37 10.19 28.05
CA ASP A 423 36.15 9.93 26.81
C ASP A 423 35.33 9.19 25.75
N LEU A 424 34.00 9.40 25.74
CA LEU A 424 33.23 9.22 24.52
C LEU A 424 33.37 10.53 23.74
N GLY A 425 34.32 10.54 22.79
CA GLY A 425 34.39 11.58 21.78
C GLY A 425 33.03 11.78 21.10
N PRO A 426 32.82 12.92 20.41
CA PRO A 426 31.54 13.19 19.76
C PRO A 426 31.12 11.99 18.92
N VAL A 427 29.87 11.56 19.06
CA VAL A 427 29.25 10.58 18.16
C VAL A 427 29.27 11.24 16.79
N VAL A 428 30.29 10.92 15.99
CA VAL A 428 30.44 11.47 14.65
C VAL A 428 29.44 10.75 13.78
N ASP A 429 28.56 11.52 13.15
CA ASP A 429 27.62 11.07 12.13
C ASP A 429 28.37 10.21 11.09
N GLY A 430 28.11 8.89 11.12
CA GLY A 430 28.85 7.92 10.32
C GLY A 430 28.66 8.13 8.82
N GLU A 431 27.52 8.67 8.42
CA GLU A 431 27.21 8.99 7.02
C GLU A 431 28.01 10.21 6.55
N ARG A 432 28.13 11.24 7.39
CA ARG A 432 28.97 12.40 7.09
C ARG A 432 30.46 12.02 6.98
N VAL A 433 30.95 11.17 7.88
CA VAL A 433 32.34 10.66 7.82
C VAL A 433 32.57 9.86 6.55
N TYR A 434 31.60 9.05 6.14
CA TYR A 434 31.67 8.28 4.90
C TYR A 434 31.69 9.21 3.67
N LEU A 435 30.80 10.20 3.61
CA LEU A 435 30.76 11.20 2.54
C LEU A 435 32.06 12.01 2.43
N GLU A 436 32.57 12.51 3.55
CA GLU A 436 33.84 13.24 3.60
C GLU A 436 35.02 12.37 3.11
N ASP A 437 35.04 11.09 3.47
CA ASP A 437 36.07 10.16 3.00
C ASP A 437 35.95 9.86 1.50
N VAL A 438 34.74 9.66 0.97
CA VAL A 438 34.52 9.47 -0.47
C VAL A 438 34.90 10.73 -1.25
N GLN A 439 34.52 11.92 -0.79
CA GLN A 439 34.93 13.18 -1.40
C GLN A 439 36.47 13.36 -1.36
N ALA A 440 37.11 13.01 -0.24
CA ALA A 440 38.56 13.05 -0.11
C ALA A 440 39.28 12.03 -1.01
N ARG A 441 38.64 10.89 -1.33
CA ARG A 441 39.13 9.92 -2.32
C ARG A 441 38.96 10.46 -3.74
N LEU A 442 37.79 10.99 -4.08
CA LEU A 442 37.51 11.60 -5.39
C LEU A 442 38.42 12.79 -5.70
N ALA A 443 38.74 13.62 -4.70
CA ALA A 443 39.67 14.75 -4.85
C ALA A 443 41.12 14.33 -5.19
N ARG A 444 41.48 13.05 -5.04
CA ARG A 444 42.80 12.51 -5.44
C ARG A 444 42.86 12.10 -6.91
N LEU A 445 41.72 12.04 -7.59
CA LEU A 445 41.70 11.82 -9.03
C LEU A 445 42.39 13.01 -9.70
N ALA A 446 43.41 12.73 -10.52
CA ALA A 446 44.09 13.76 -11.29
C ALA A 446 43.11 14.43 -12.27
N ASP A 447 43.31 15.71 -12.58
CA ASP A 447 42.53 16.45 -13.57
C ASP A 447 42.55 15.72 -14.93
N GLY A 448 41.53 14.91 -15.18
CA GLY A 448 41.42 13.99 -16.30
C GLY A 448 40.03 13.33 -16.33
N PRO A 449 39.66 12.68 -17.44
CA PRO A 449 38.37 12.00 -17.53
C PRO A 449 38.26 10.91 -16.47
N VAL A 450 37.18 10.95 -15.71
CA VAL A 450 36.85 9.89 -14.75
C VAL A 450 36.50 8.64 -15.54
N THR A 451 37.20 7.56 -15.25
CA THR A 451 37.00 6.21 -15.80
C THR A 451 36.88 5.22 -14.66
N GLU A 452 36.33 4.03 -14.92
CA GLU A 452 36.24 2.95 -13.94
C GLU A 452 37.62 2.60 -13.34
N GLU A 453 38.69 2.61 -14.17
CA GLU A 453 40.06 2.39 -13.70
C GLU A 453 40.52 3.50 -12.74
N SER A 454 40.14 4.77 -13.00
CA SER A 454 40.48 5.87 -12.12
C SER A 454 39.74 5.80 -10.77
N LEU A 455 38.48 5.37 -10.76
CA LEU A 455 37.72 5.14 -9.53
C LEU A 455 38.34 4.00 -8.71
N ALA A 456 38.69 2.89 -9.38
CA ALA A 456 39.37 1.77 -8.74
C ALA A 456 40.74 2.18 -8.12
N GLN A 457 41.47 3.11 -8.75
CA GLN A 457 42.74 3.63 -8.21
C GLN A 457 42.57 4.37 -6.87
N VAL A 458 41.42 5.02 -6.65
CA VAL A 458 41.10 5.68 -5.38
C VAL A 458 40.32 4.78 -4.42
N GLY A 459 40.12 3.51 -4.77
CA GLY A 459 39.40 2.53 -3.97
C GLY A 459 37.91 2.86 -3.87
N LEU A 460 37.32 3.31 -4.98
CA LEU A 460 35.88 3.49 -5.14
C LEU A 460 35.38 2.59 -6.27
N ASP A 461 34.22 1.98 -6.09
CA ASP A 461 33.48 1.34 -7.18
C ASP A 461 32.25 2.14 -7.60
N THR A 462 31.65 1.78 -8.74
CA THR A 462 30.45 2.45 -9.27
C THR A 462 29.22 2.26 -8.38
N SER A 463 29.14 1.18 -7.63
CA SER A 463 28.03 0.90 -6.71
C SER A 463 28.07 1.84 -5.49
N GLU A 464 29.25 2.04 -4.92
CA GLU A 464 29.47 3.01 -3.82
C GLU A 464 29.08 4.42 -4.26
N LEU A 465 29.42 4.82 -5.49
CA LEU A 465 29.03 6.12 -6.04
C LEU A 465 27.54 6.25 -6.35
N HIS A 466 26.86 5.16 -6.76
CA HIS A 466 25.42 5.18 -7.00
C HIS A 466 24.59 5.36 -5.73
N SER A 467 25.14 4.98 -4.56
CA SER A 467 24.49 5.22 -3.27
C SER A 467 24.57 6.67 -2.78
N LEU A 468 25.47 7.48 -3.35
CA LEU A 468 25.61 8.88 -2.99
C LEU A 468 24.61 9.74 -3.76
N GLU A 469 24.08 10.77 -3.08
CA GLU A 469 23.25 11.76 -3.75
C GLU A 469 24.00 12.40 -4.92
N TYR A 470 23.41 12.27 -6.12
CA TYR A 470 24.00 12.70 -7.38
C TYR A 470 24.51 14.15 -7.35
N ARG A 471 23.85 15.03 -6.57
CA ARG A 471 24.19 16.46 -6.44
C ARG A 471 25.50 16.73 -5.70
N GLN A 472 25.97 15.81 -4.87
CA GLN A 472 27.15 16.00 -4.02
C GLN A 472 28.45 15.54 -4.71
N LEU A 473 28.37 14.94 -5.89
CA LEU A 473 29.52 14.43 -6.63
C LEU A 473 30.16 15.52 -7.51
N PRO A 474 31.48 15.51 -7.72
CA PRO A 474 32.12 16.38 -8.70
C PRO A 474 31.51 16.19 -10.10
N ALA A 475 31.40 17.28 -10.88
CA ALA A 475 30.75 17.25 -12.20
C ALA A 475 31.32 16.19 -13.15
N ALA A 476 32.64 15.94 -13.13
CA ALA A 476 33.27 14.91 -13.94
C ALA A 476 32.85 13.48 -13.53
N VAL A 477 32.56 13.25 -12.25
CA VAL A 477 32.03 11.98 -11.74
C VAL A 477 30.57 11.83 -12.11
N GLN A 478 29.77 12.90 -12.01
CA GLN A 478 28.38 12.91 -12.48
C GLN A 478 28.28 12.60 -13.98
N GLU A 479 29.13 13.21 -14.82
CA GLU A 479 29.19 12.93 -16.26
C GLU A 479 29.56 11.46 -16.52
N PHE A 480 30.53 10.91 -15.78
CA PHE A 480 30.87 9.49 -15.87
C PHE A 480 29.70 8.57 -15.47
N LEU A 481 29.04 8.83 -14.34
CA LEU A 481 27.91 8.00 -13.87
C LEU A 481 26.68 8.10 -14.77
N SER A 482 26.42 9.26 -15.39
CA SER A 482 25.34 9.40 -16.35
C SER A 482 25.64 8.65 -17.66
N ALA A 483 26.88 8.71 -18.16
CA ALA A 483 27.32 7.90 -19.29
C ALA A 483 27.25 6.40 -18.99
N GLU A 484 27.64 5.99 -17.78
CA GLU A 484 27.59 4.59 -17.35
C GLU A 484 26.14 4.11 -17.18
N ARG A 485 25.27 4.91 -16.56
CA ARG A 485 23.83 4.62 -16.46
C ARG A 485 23.19 4.51 -17.84
N ALA A 486 23.54 5.38 -18.79
CA ALA A 486 23.07 5.28 -20.16
C ALA A 486 23.54 3.98 -20.83
N ARG A 487 24.79 3.58 -20.61
CA ARG A 487 25.35 2.31 -21.12
C ARG A 487 24.63 1.09 -20.56
N VAL A 488 24.39 1.06 -19.24
CA VAL A 488 23.64 -0.02 -18.57
C VAL A 488 22.21 -0.07 -19.10
N TYR A 489 21.53 1.07 -19.18
CA TYR A 489 20.18 1.15 -19.73
C TYR A 489 20.11 0.66 -21.19
N GLU A 490 21.08 1.02 -22.04
CA GLU A 490 21.17 0.50 -23.41
C GLU A 490 21.40 -1.01 -23.46
N GLU A 491 22.14 -1.58 -22.50
CA GLU A 491 22.37 -3.02 -22.41
C GLU A 491 21.12 -3.77 -21.93
N GLU A 492 20.45 -3.25 -20.90
CA GLU A 492 19.17 -3.76 -20.42
C GLU A 492 18.10 -3.69 -21.50
N LEU A 493 17.99 -2.56 -22.22
CA LEU A 493 17.08 -2.42 -23.35
C LEU A 493 17.39 -3.44 -24.46
N ARG A 494 18.67 -3.64 -24.79
CA ARG A 494 19.08 -4.68 -25.76
C ARG A 494 18.74 -6.09 -25.29
N ALA A 495 18.87 -6.38 -24.00
CA ALA A 495 18.52 -7.67 -23.41
C ALA A 495 17.00 -7.90 -23.44
N HIS A 496 16.24 -6.90 -23.00
CA HIS A 496 14.78 -6.91 -23.04
C HIS A 496 14.23 -7.08 -24.47
N GLU A 497 14.77 -6.37 -25.47
CA GLU A 497 14.40 -6.59 -26.87
C GLU A 497 14.74 -7.99 -27.38
N ALA A 498 15.85 -8.59 -26.92
CA ALA A 498 16.21 -9.95 -27.28
C ALA A 498 15.23 -10.96 -26.68
N GLU A 499 14.89 -10.82 -25.40
CA GLU A 499 13.89 -11.63 -24.71
C GLU A 499 12.51 -11.50 -25.37
N ARG A 500 12.12 -10.28 -25.74
CA ARG A 500 10.86 -10.02 -26.46
C ARG A 500 10.82 -10.69 -27.82
N ARG A 501 11.93 -10.66 -28.57
CA ARG A 501 12.06 -11.38 -29.86
C ARG A 501 12.00 -12.90 -29.67
N ASP A 502 12.68 -13.45 -28.67
CA ASP A 502 12.63 -14.88 -28.36
C ASP A 502 11.21 -15.31 -27.94
N ALA A 503 10.51 -14.47 -27.16
CA ALA A 503 9.11 -14.67 -26.81
C ALA A 503 8.21 -14.64 -28.04
N ALA A 504 8.40 -13.67 -28.95
CA ALA A 504 7.67 -13.59 -30.21
C ALA A 504 7.88 -14.87 -31.05
N ASP A 505 9.13 -15.31 -31.23
CA ASP A 505 9.47 -16.53 -31.97
C ASP A 505 8.89 -17.81 -31.36
N SER A 506 8.66 -17.82 -30.04
CA SER A 506 8.03 -18.93 -29.32
C SER A 506 6.51 -19.03 -29.54
N LEU A 507 5.86 -17.94 -29.96
CA LEU A 507 4.41 -17.87 -30.16
C LEU A 507 4.00 -18.40 -31.55
N THR A 508 2.94 -19.20 -31.60
CA THR A 508 2.22 -19.44 -32.86
C THR A 508 1.38 -18.22 -33.23
N ALA A 509 1.05 -18.04 -34.53
CA ALA A 509 0.17 -16.95 -34.93
C ALA A 509 -1.21 -17.01 -34.25
N ALA A 510 -1.73 -18.22 -33.96
CA ALA A 510 -3.00 -18.33 -33.25
C ALA A 510 -2.88 -18.01 -31.75
N GLN A 511 -1.74 -18.31 -31.12
CA GLN A 511 -1.46 -17.87 -29.75
C GLN A 511 -1.31 -16.35 -29.68
N ALA A 512 -0.53 -15.77 -30.58
CA ALA A 512 -0.36 -14.32 -30.67
C ALA A 512 -1.72 -13.62 -30.86
N GLN A 513 -2.56 -14.11 -31.80
CA GLN A 513 -3.90 -13.55 -31.99
C GLN A 513 -4.77 -13.64 -30.72
N ARG A 514 -4.76 -14.77 -30.00
CA ARG A 514 -5.51 -14.89 -28.74
C ARG A 514 -5.05 -13.91 -27.67
N ILE A 515 -3.74 -13.64 -27.57
CA ILE A 515 -3.19 -12.66 -26.64
C ILE A 515 -3.68 -11.26 -27.00
N LEU A 516 -3.69 -10.90 -28.29
CA LEU A 516 -4.19 -9.60 -28.74
C LEU A 516 -5.71 -9.47 -28.59
N ASP A 517 -6.46 -10.53 -28.85
CA ASP A 517 -7.91 -10.55 -28.62
C ASP A 517 -8.21 -10.35 -27.12
N GLN A 518 -7.46 -11.02 -26.24
CA GLN A 518 -7.55 -10.80 -24.79
C GLN A 518 -7.20 -9.36 -24.42
N ALA A 519 -6.11 -8.79 -24.96
CA ALA A 519 -5.76 -7.39 -24.72
C ALA A 519 -6.85 -6.41 -25.18
N ALA A 520 -7.52 -6.68 -26.30
CA ALA A 520 -8.64 -5.87 -26.79
C ALA A 520 -9.91 -6.03 -25.93
N GLU A 521 -10.17 -7.21 -25.39
CA GLU A 521 -11.25 -7.42 -24.41
C GLU A 521 -11.01 -6.63 -23.13
N ILE A 522 -9.75 -6.53 -22.70
CA ILE A 522 -9.33 -5.74 -21.53
C ILE A 522 -9.54 -4.25 -21.80
N ASP A 523 -9.04 -3.74 -22.93
CA ASP A 523 -9.19 -2.33 -23.32
C ASP A 523 -10.68 -1.94 -23.48
N ALA A 524 -11.50 -2.84 -24.03
CA ALA A 524 -12.95 -2.64 -24.11
C ALA A 524 -13.62 -2.66 -22.72
N HIS A 525 -13.09 -3.43 -21.78
CA HIS A 525 -13.58 -3.46 -20.41
C HIS A 525 -13.18 -2.19 -19.65
N THR A 526 -11.91 -1.81 -19.68
CA THR A 526 -11.37 -0.64 -18.94
C THR A 526 -12.01 0.66 -19.41
N SER A 527 -12.25 0.81 -20.72
CA SER A 527 -12.97 1.98 -21.27
C SER A 527 -14.45 2.08 -20.85
N GLY A 528 -15.06 0.98 -20.41
CA GLY A 528 -16.46 0.94 -19.95
C GLY A 528 -16.64 0.73 -18.44
N CYS A 529 -15.57 0.43 -17.72
CA CYS A 529 -15.63 0.09 -16.30
C CYS A 529 -15.72 1.36 -15.45
N GLN A 530 -16.85 1.55 -14.76
CA GLN A 530 -17.04 2.65 -13.80
C GLN A 530 -16.54 2.30 -12.39
N ILE A 531 -16.16 1.04 -12.17
CA ILE A 531 -15.55 0.61 -10.91
C ILE A 531 -14.10 1.11 -10.94
N SER A 532 -13.64 1.72 -9.83
CA SER A 532 -12.22 2.06 -9.67
C SER A 532 -11.34 0.87 -10.06
N VAL A 533 -10.28 1.12 -10.83
CA VAL A 533 -9.33 0.12 -11.34
C VAL A 533 -8.92 -0.87 -10.25
N GLN A 534 -8.65 -0.37 -9.04
CA GLN A 534 -8.23 -1.16 -7.89
C GLN A 534 -9.30 -2.16 -7.39
N ASN A 535 -10.57 -1.88 -7.66
CA ASN A 535 -11.73 -2.64 -7.16
C ASN A 535 -12.40 -3.50 -8.22
N CYS A 536 -12.04 -3.33 -9.50
CA CYS A 536 -12.51 -4.23 -10.55
C CYS A 536 -11.56 -5.43 -10.64
N PRO A 537 -12.01 -6.68 -10.43
CA PRO A 537 -11.12 -7.86 -10.53
C PRO A 537 -10.43 -7.97 -11.88
N THR A 538 -11.11 -7.56 -12.95
CA THR A 538 -10.56 -7.59 -14.32
C THR A 538 -9.55 -6.47 -14.55
N CYS A 539 -9.81 -5.25 -14.08
CA CYS A 539 -8.86 -4.15 -14.22
C CYS A 539 -7.68 -4.30 -13.27
N SER A 540 -7.89 -4.71 -12.02
CA SER A 540 -6.84 -4.76 -11.00
C SER A 540 -5.83 -5.87 -11.27
N GLU A 541 -6.25 -7.03 -11.77
CA GLU A 541 -5.33 -8.12 -12.11
C GLU A 541 -4.45 -7.79 -13.34
N GLN A 542 -4.82 -6.77 -14.13
CA GLN A 542 -4.25 -6.55 -15.47
C GLN A 542 -3.73 -5.12 -15.74
N GLU A 543 -4.00 -4.16 -14.85
CA GLU A 543 -3.43 -2.79 -14.87
C GLU A 543 -2.41 -2.52 -13.74
N HIS A 544 -2.21 -3.44 -12.77
CA HIS A 544 -1.19 -3.27 -11.72
C HIS A 544 0.19 -3.79 -12.13
N ASP A 545 1.23 -3.51 -11.33
CA ASP A 545 2.64 -3.89 -11.56
C ASP A 545 2.84 -5.39 -11.87
N ASP A 546 1.95 -6.26 -11.40
CA ASP A 546 1.92 -7.70 -11.69
C ASP A 546 1.53 -8.03 -13.16
N ALA A 547 1.03 -7.04 -13.91
CA ALA A 547 0.64 -7.17 -15.31
C ALA A 547 1.77 -6.88 -16.30
N ALA A 548 2.94 -6.39 -15.84
CA ALA A 548 4.10 -6.19 -16.72
C ALA A 548 4.42 -7.44 -17.59
N PRO A 549 4.40 -8.68 -17.05
CA PRO A 549 4.60 -9.89 -17.86
C PRO A 549 3.46 -10.20 -18.85
N PHE A 550 2.25 -9.65 -18.65
CA PHE A 550 1.18 -9.73 -19.64
C PHE A 550 1.42 -8.76 -20.79
N TRP A 551 1.75 -7.50 -20.49
CA TRP A 551 2.00 -6.49 -21.51
C TRP A 551 3.24 -6.81 -22.36
N ASP A 552 4.29 -7.40 -21.77
CA ASP A 552 5.43 -7.94 -22.52
C ASP A 552 5.01 -9.02 -23.53
N ARG A 553 4.05 -9.88 -23.14
CA ARG A 553 3.47 -10.90 -24.04
C ARG A 553 2.62 -10.27 -25.15
N VAL A 554 1.95 -9.15 -24.88
CA VAL A 554 1.21 -8.39 -25.90
C VAL A 554 2.19 -7.82 -26.94
N SER A 555 3.28 -7.18 -26.52
CA SER A 555 4.30 -6.69 -27.45
C SER A 555 4.96 -7.82 -28.23
N ALA A 556 5.28 -8.95 -27.59
CA ALA A 556 5.79 -10.14 -28.29
C ALA A 556 4.76 -10.72 -29.29
N ALA A 557 3.47 -10.69 -28.96
CA ALA A 557 2.41 -11.12 -29.87
C ALA A 557 2.27 -10.17 -31.08
N GLN A 558 2.41 -8.85 -30.88
CA GLN A 558 2.46 -7.86 -31.96
C GLN A 558 3.67 -8.13 -32.88
N ASP A 559 4.88 -8.21 -32.31
CA ASP A 559 6.11 -8.53 -33.06
C ASP A 559 5.97 -9.84 -33.85
N ARG A 560 5.26 -10.84 -33.30
CA ARG A 560 5.04 -12.13 -33.98
C ARG A 560 4.14 -12.03 -35.21
N LEU A 561 3.10 -11.19 -35.13
CA LEU A 561 2.17 -10.98 -36.24
C LEU A 561 2.71 -9.96 -37.25
N ASP A 562 3.57 -9.05 -36.82
CA ASP A 562 4.29 -8.10 -37.66
C ASP A 562 5.18 -8.85 -38.66
N GLY A 563 4.78 -8.82 -39.93
CA GLY A 563 5.45 -9.53 -41.03
C GLY A 563 4.70 -10.77 -41.53
N LEU A 564 3.61 -11.18 -40.87
CA LEU A 564 2.68 -12.16 -41.43
C LEU A 564 1.54 -11.45 -42.18
N THR A 565 1.22 -11.93 -43.38
CA THR A 565 0.01 -11.49 -44.08
C THR A 565 -1.23 -12.13 -43.45
N PRO A 566 -2.42 -11.51 -43.58
CA PRO A 566 -3.67 -12.11 -43.09
C PRO A 566 -3.90 -13.55 -43.58
N ASP A 567 -3.53 -13.84 -44.83
CA ASP A 567 -3.61 -15.20 -45.39
C ASP A 567 -2.66 -16.19 -44.70
N GLN A 568 -1.46 -15.73 -44.32
CA GLN A 568 -0.50 -16.55 -43.58
C GLN A 568 -0.97 -16.83 -42.15
N ILE A 569 -1.55 -15.82 -41.48
CA ILE A 569 -2.17 -15.97 -40.16
C ILE A 569 -3.30 -17.00 -40.23
N ALA A 570 -4.21 -16.87 -41.20
CA ALA A 570 -5.32 -17.80 -41.40
C ALA A 570 -4.83 -19.23 -41.72
N ALA A 571 -3.81 -19.37 -42.56
CA ALA A 571 -3.23 -20.67 -42.90
C ALA A 571 -2.56 -21.35 -41.69
N GLN A 572 -1.82 -20.61 -40.87
CA GLN A 572 -1.21 -21.14 -39.66
C GLN A 572 -2.25 -21.54 -38.62
N ALA A 573 -3.28 -20.72 -38.40
CA ALA A 573 -4.39 -21.04 -37.51
C ALA A 573 -5.20 -22.27 -37.99
N ALA A 574 -5.31 -22.48 -39.30
CA ALA A 574 -5.92 -23.70 -39.85
C ALA A 574 -5.02 -24.92 -39.62
N ALA A 575 -3.71 -24.79 -39.82
CA ALA A 575 -2.75 -25.88 -39.58
C ALA A 575 -2.72 -26.31 -38.11
N GLU A 576 -2.76 -25.37 -37.16
CA GLU A 576 -2.80 -25.65 -35.72
C GLU A 576 -4.08 -26.41 -35.31
N ARG A 577 -5.23 -26.02 -35.87
CA ARG A 577 -6.50 -26.74 -35.68
C ARG A 577 -6.46 -28.19 -36.18
N VAL A 578 -5.72 -28.44 -37.26
CA VAL A 578 -5.53 -29.80 -37.78
C VAL A 578 -4.51 -30.59 -36.95
N ALA A 579 -3.47 -29.93 -36.42
CA ALA A 579 -2.45 -30.56 -35.60
C ALA A 579 -2.92 -30.93 -34.18
N HIS A 580 -3.91 -30.19 -33.64
CA HIS A 580 -4.51 -30.46 -32.33
C HIS A 580 -6.00 -30.86 -32.44
N PRO A 581 -6.32 -32.05 -32.99
CA PRO A 581 -7.70 -32.53 -33.06
C PRO A 581 -8.30 -32.91 -31.69
N ALA A 582 -7.51 -32.85 -30.61
CA ALA A 582 -7.88 -33.32 -29.28
C ALA A 582 -8.99 -32.50 -28.60
N GLY A 583 -9.27 -31.27 -29.04
CA GLY A 583 -10.26 -30.39 -28.41
C GLY A 583 -11.72 -30.89 -28.48
N VAL A 584 -12.06 -31.69 -29.50
CA VAL A 584 -13.45 -32.19 -29.65
C VAL A 584 -13.69 -33.47 -28.85
N GLY A 585 -12.65 -34.27 -28.60
CA GLY A 585 -12.77 -35.53 -27.83
C GLY A 585 -12.76 -35.35 -26.31
N GLN A 586 -12.18 -34.26 -25.81
CA GLN A 586 -11.96 -34.05 -24.37
C GLN A 586 -13.18 -33.46 -23.64
N ALA A 587 -14.10 -32.81 -24.37
CA ALA A 587 -15.40 -32.38 -23.84
C ALA A 587 -16.31 -33.58 -23.52
N VAL A 588 -16.24 -34.67 -24.28
CA VAL A 588 -17.08 -35.88 -24.08
C VAL A 588 -16.57 -36.77 -22.94
N ALA A 589 -15.30 -36.66 -22.56
CA ALA A 589 -14.71 -37.50 -21.50
C ALA A 589 -14.97 -36.98 -20.07
N ARG A 590 -15.44 -35.73 -19.90
CA ARG A 590 -15.74 -35.15 -18.58
C ARG A 590 -17.10 -35.55 -18.01
N ASP A 591 -18.00 -36.11 -18.83
CA ASP A 591 -19.32 -36.57 -18.40
C ASP A 591 -19.40 -38.08 -18.11
N ALA A 592 -18.25 -38.80 -18.13
CA ALA A 592 -18.21 -40.19 -17.73
C ALA A 592 -18.08 -40.32 -16.19
N GLU A 593 -19.13 -40.82 -15.54
CA GLU A 593 -19.23 -41.04 -14.10
C GLU A 593 -17.98 -41.67 -13.45
N PRO A 594 -17.55 -41.18 -12.26
CA PRO A 594 -16.41 -41.73 -11.53
C PRO A 594 -16.81 -43.03 -10.82
N GLY A 595 -16.74 -44.15 -11.53
CA GLY A 595 -17.33 -45.40 -11.01
C GLY A 595 -16.70 -46.72 -11.40
N ARG A 596 -15.49 -46.81 -11.96
CA ARG A 596 -14.78 -48.10 -12.15
C ARG A 596 -13.27 -47.92 -12.32
N ARG A 597 -12.51 -48.02 -11.22
CA ARG A 597 -11.05 -48.19 -11.29
C ARG A 597 -10.73 -49.65 -11.58
N ALA A 598 -10.27 -49.95 -12.80
CA ALA A 598 -9.59 -51.21 -13.10
C ALA A 598 -8.17 -51.17 -12.50
N ARG A 599 -7.86 -52.14 -11.63
CA ARG A 599 -6.51 -52.34 -11.09
C ARG A 599 -5.55 -52.78 -12.20
N ALA A 600 -4.58 -51.93 -12.53
CA ALA A 600 -3.41 -52.32 -13.30
C ALA A 600 -2.48 -53.17 -12.42
N GLY A 601 -2.21 -54.42 -12.80
CA GLY A 601 -1.18 -55.22 -12.13
C GLY A 601 -1.30 -56.75 -12.14
N GLN A 602 -2.16 -57.38 -12.96
CA GLN A 602 -2.22 -58.84 -13.02
C GLN A 602 -1.80 -59.37 -14.40
N PRO A 603 -0.85 -60.32 -14.48
CA PRO A 603 -0.38 -60.85 -15.75
C PRO A 603 -1.47 -61.74 -16.37
N VAL A 604 -1.83 -61.43 -17.62
CA VAL A 604 -2.83 -62.15 -18.41
C VAL A 604 -2.24 -63.48 -18.90
N PRO A 605 -2.84 -64.66 -18.59
CA PRO A 605 -2.46 -65.91 -19.21
C PRO A 605 -3.03 -66.00 -20.63
N ALA A 606 -2.33 -66.74 -21.49
CA ALA A 606 -2.62 -66.93 -22.91
C ALA A 606 -4.03 -67.51 -23.16
N GLN A 607 -4.99 -66.64 -23.45
CA GLN A 607 -6.32 -66.99 -23.95
C GLN A 607 -6.77 -65.99 -25.03
N ALA A 608 -5.88 -65.71 -25.99
CA ALA A 608 -6.08 -64.72 -27.05
C ALA A 608 -6.75 -65.28 -28.33
N ALA A 609 -7.58 -66.32 -28.23
CA ALA A 609 -8.29 -66.87 -29.39
C ALA A 609 -9.82 -66.83 -29.28
N SER A 610 -10.41 -66.61 -28.09
CA SER A 610 -11.87 -66.46 -27.95
C SER A 610 -12.33 -65.01 -27.82
N ASP A 611 -11.41 -64.03 -27.81
CA ASP A 611 -11.75 -62.61 -27.68
C ASP A 611 -12.04 -61.93 -29.02
N VAL A 612 -11.61 -62.51 -30.15
CA VAL A 612 -11.90 -61.94 -31.47
C VAL A 612 -13.39 -62.10 -31.81
N ASP A 613 -13.99 -63.26 -31.54
CA ASP A 613 -15.42 -63.48 -31.77
C ASP A 613 -16.30 -62.68 -30.79
N SER A 614 -15.80 -62.41 -29.58
CA SER A 614 -16.46 -61.53 -28.60
C SER A 614 -16.43 -60.06 -29.04
N VAL A 615 -15.31 -59.61 -29.60
CA VAL A 615 -15.17 -58.27 -30.16
C VAL A 615 -15.98 -58.12 -31.45
N LEU A 616 -16.00 -59.12 -32.32
CA LEU A 616 -16.83 -59.11 -33.53
C LEU A 616 -18.32 -59.17 -33.19
N GLY A 617 -18.73 -59.96 -32.20
CA GLY A 617 -20.11 -59.96 -31.70
C GLY A 617 -20.55 -58.61 -31.13
N ARG A 618 -19.65 -57.88 -30.44
CA ARG A 618 -19.92 -56.52 -29.97
C ARG A 618 -20.01 -55.50 -31.11
N ILE A 619 -19.23 -55.68 -32.18
CA ILE A 619 -19.31 -54.83 -33.38
C ILE A 619 -20.63 -55.09 -34.10
N ASP A 620 -21.03 -56.36 -34.27
CA ASP A 620 -22.30 -56.72 -34.89
C ASP A 620 -23.50 -56.23 -34.06
N GLU A 621 -23.41 -56.21 -32.73
CA GLU A 621 -24.45 -55.67 -31.84
C GLU A 621 -24.56 -54.13 -31.92
N VAL A 622 -23.44 -53.43 -32.07
CA VAL A 622 -23.42 -51.97 -32.32
C VAL A 622 -23.93 -51.63 -33.72
N LEU A 623 -23.66 -52.47 -34.71
CA LEU A 623 -24.17 -52.31 -36.08
C LEU A 623 -25.62 -52.76 -36.25
N ALA A 624 -26.14 -53.59 -35.33
CA ALA A 624 -27.54 -54.01 -35.25
C ALA A 624 -28.40 -53.07 -34.39
N ALA A 625 -27.81 -52.04 -33.78
CA ALA A 625 -28.56 -50.99 -33.10
C ALA A 625 -29.54 -50.32 -34.09
N PRO A 626 -30.77 -49.99 -33.65
CA PRO A 626 -31.80 -49.45 -34.53
C PRO A 626 -31.28 -48.22 -35.28
N GLU A 627 -31.70 -48.08 -36.55
CA GLU A 627 -31.31 -47.00 -37.44
C GLU A 627 -31.12 -45.68 -36.68
N PRO A 628 -29.97 -45.00 -36.84
CA PRO A 628 -29.71 -43.76 -36.12
C PRO A 628 -30.90 -42.85 -36.34
N LEU A 629 -31.40 -42.30 -35.23
CA LEU A 629 -32.44 -41.27 -35.26
C LEU A 629 -32.10 -40.30 -36.39
N PRO A 630 -33.06 -39.97 -37.28
CA PRO A 630 -32.84 -38.98 -38.32
C PRO A 630 -32.12 -37.79 -37.68
N LEU A 631 -31.08 -37.25 -38.32
CA LEU A 631 -30.21 -36.22 -37.73
C LEU A 631 -31.01 -35.08 -37.04
N GLY A 632 -32.20 -34.74 -37.56
CA GLY A 632 -33.11 -33.76 -36.95
C GLY A 632 -33.77 -34.17 -35.63
N ASP A 633 -33.94 -35.46 -35.33
CA ASP A 633 -34.36 -35.96 -34.01
C ASP A 633 -33.19 -35.91 -33.01
N ALA A 634 -31.98 -36.25 -33.44
CA ALA A 634 -30.79 -36.16 -32.59
C ALA A 634 -30.45 -34.71 -32.19
N VAL A 635 -30.54 -33.77 -33.14
CA VAL A 635 -30.37 -32.33 -32.84
C VAL A 635 -31.44 -31.84 -31.87
N ARG A 636 -32.71 -32.23 -32.05
CA ARG A 636 -33.80 -31.88 -31.12
C ARG A 636 -33.62 -32.48 -29.72
N GLU A 637 -32.93 -33.60 -29.60
CA GLU A 637 -32.58 -34.19 -28.31
C GLU A 637 -31.44 -33.42 -27.65
N CYS A 638 -30.40 -33.06 -28.40
CA CYS A 638 -29.33 -32.18 -27.92
C CYS A 638 -29.86 -30.82 -27.46
N ASP A 639 -30.74 -30.17 -28.24
CA ASP A 639 -31.35 -28.88 -27.86
C ASP A 639 -32.16 -29.00 -26.56
N ARG A 640 -32.84 -30.13 -26.36
CA ARG A 640 -33.60 -30.39 -25.13
C ARG A 640 -32.67 -30.59 -23.94
N SER A 641 -31.60 -31.37 -24.10
CA SER A 641 -30.60 -31.57 -23.04
C SER A 641 -29.86 -30.28 -22.68
N LEU A 642 -29.60 -29.41 -23.66
CA LEU A 642 -29.01 -28.09 -23.41
C LEU A 642 -29.97 -27.22 -22.60
N ALA A 643 -31.25 -27.14 -22.99
CA ALA A 643 -32.26 -26.40 -22.24
C ALA A 643 -32.44 -26.92 -20.80
N GLU A 644 -32.42 -28.24 -20.60
CA GLU A 644 -32.50 -28.84 -19.27
C GLU A 644 -31.27 -28.52 -18.40
N ALA A 645 -30.08 -28.44 -19.01
CA ALA A 645 -28.84 -28.07 -18.34
C ALA A 645 -28.82 -26.57 -17.97
N GLU A 646 -29.23 -25.69 -18.87
CA GLU A 646 -29.39 -24.25 -18.61
C GLU A 646 -30.39 -24.01 -17.48
N ASP A 647 -31.54 -24.69 -17.51
CA ASP A 647 -32.53 -24.66 -16.43
C ASP A 647 -31.97 -25.15 -15.09
N ALA A 648 -31.06 -26.14 -15.10
CA ALA A 648 -30.42 -26.62 -13.88
C ALA A 648 -29.42 -25.61 -13.30
N VAL A 649 -28.63 -24.95 -14.16
CA VAL A 649 -27.71 -23.87 -13.75
C VAL A 649 -28.48 -22.69 -13.19
N ASN A 650 -29.56 -22.27 -13.85
CA ASN A 650 -30.41 -21.17 -13.38
C ASN A 650 -31.03 -21.48 -12.02
N ARG A 651 -31.52 -22.71 -11.79
CA ARG A 651 -32.01 -23.13 -10.47
C ARG A 651 -30.92 -23.10 -9.40
N ALA A 652 -29.70 -23.52 -9.73
CA ALA A 652 -28.57 -23.48 -8.79
C ALA A 652 -28.18 -22.04 -8.42
N GLN A 653 -28.18 -21.12 -9.40
CA GLN A 653 -27.96 -19.69 -9.15
C GLN A 653 -29.02 -19.10 -8.24
N THR A 654 -30.31 -19.37 -8.49
CA THR A 654 -31.39 -18.90 -7.60
C THR A 654 -31.24 -19.44 -6.17
N VAL A 655 -30.85 -20.71 -5.99
CA VAL A 655 -30.61 -21.28 -4.65
C VAL A 655 -29.43 -20.58 -3.94
N ASN A 656 -28.36 -20.27 -4.67
CA ASN A 656 -27.22 -19.54 -4.12
C ASN A 656 -27.59 -18.10 -3.73
N GLU A 657 -28.37 -17.40 -4.57
CA GLU A 657 -28.89 -16.07 -4.27
C GLU A 657 -29.81 -16.06 -3.05
N ASP A 658 -30.70 -17.06 -2.92
CA ASP A 658 -31.58 -17.21 -1.77
C ASP A 658 -30.79 -17.54 -0.49
N ALA A 659 -29.73 -18.35 -0.59
CA ALA A 659 -28.83 -18.61 0.54
C ALA A 659 -28.09 -17.34 0.99
N ALA A 660 -27.54 -16.57 0.04
CA ALA A 660 -26.88 -15.30 0.34
C ALA A 660 -27.86 -14.26 0.91
N ARG A 661 -29.12 -14.24 0.42
CA ARG A 661 -30.18 -13.40 0.97
C ARG A 661 -30.54 -13.81 2.40
N ALA A 662 -30.66 -15.11 2.67
CA ALA A 662 -30.94 -15.62 4.01
C ALA A 662 -29.82 -15.27 5.01
N GLU A 663 -28.55 -15.32 4.58
CA GLU A 663 -27.41 -14.91 5.41
C GLU A 663 -27.45 -13.41 5.73
N ARG A 664 -27.76 -12.55 4.74
CA ARG A 664 -27.94 -11.11 4.98
C ARG A 664 -29.09 -10.81 5.94
N CYS A 665 -30.23 -11.50 5.80
CA CYS A 665 -31.35 -11.36 6.73
C CYS A 665 -30.98 -11.85 8.15
N ALA A 666 -30.20 -12.92 8.27
CA ALA A 666 -29.74 -13.41 9.57
C ALA A 666 -28.81 -12.40 10.26
N ARG A 667 -27.91 -11.78 9.50
CA ARG A 667 -27.03 -10.72 9.99
C ARG A 667 -27.82 -9.50 10.46
N TRP A 668 -28.75 -9.01 9.62
CA TRP A 668 -29.59 -7.87 10.00
C TRP A 668 -30.42 -8.15 11.25
N ASN A 669 -31.06 -9.32 11.36
CA ASN A 669 -31.78 -9.69 12.58
C ASN A 669 -30.89 -9.75 13.83
N SER A 670 -29.61 -10.12 13.68
CA SER A 670 -28.64 -10.09 14.77
C SER A 670 -28.30 -8.65 15.17
N ASP A 671 -28.11 -7.77 14.19
CA ASP A 671 -27.77 -6.37 14.43
C ASP A 671 -28.95 -5.62 15.08
N ASP A 672 -30.19 -5.86 14.63
CA ASP A 672 -31.41 -5.32 15.24
C ASP A 672 -31.59 -5.81 16.69
N ALA A 673 -31.34 -7.09 16.95
CA ALA A 673 -31.41 -7.63 18.31
C ALA A 673 -30.36 -7.00 19.24
N CYS A 674 -29.16 -6.69 18.72
CA CYS A 674 -28.14 -5.96 19.46
C CYS A 674 -28.55 -4.50 19.72
N ALA A 675 -29.21 -3.84 18.76
CA ALA A 675 -29.71 -2.47 18.90
C ALA A 675 -30.86 -2.38 19.92
N GLU A 676 -31.84 -3.29 19.84
CA GLU A 676 -32.93 -3.36 20.82
C GLU A 676 -32.43 -3.64 22.24
N ALA A 677 -31.41 -4.50 22.40
CA ALA A 677 -30.78 -4.74 23.69
C ALA A 677 -30.12 -3.46 24.25
N ALA A 678 -29.47 -2.68 23.39
CA ALA A 678 -28.86 -1.41 23.79
C ALA A 678 -29.90 -0.34 24.17
N ASP A 679 -31.07 -0.33 23.53
CA ASP A 679 -32.17 0.58 23.88
C ASP A 679 -32.95 0.15 25.13
N CYS A 680 -33.14 -1.16 25.37
CA CYS A 680 -33.75 -1.65 26.61
C CYS A 680 -32.95 -1.23 27.85
N ASP A 681 -31.62 -1.25 27.77
CA ASP A 681 -30.75 -0.81 28.87
C ASP A 681 -30.91 0.70 29.13
N ARG A 682 -31.17 1.49 28.09
CA ARG A 682 -31.34 2.96 28.20
C ARG A 682 -32.63 3.33 28.93
N ASP A 683 -33.69 2.53 28.78
CA ASP A 683 -34.98 2.76 29.44
C ASP A 683 -35.04 2.17 30.87
N CYS A 684 -34.22 1.16 31.20
CA CYS A 684 -34.16 0.59 32.55
C CYS A 684 -33.48 1.51 33.57
N ASP A 685 -32.53 2.35 33.16
CA ASP A 685 -31.82 3.29 34.05
C ASP A 685 -32.62 4.59 34.35
N GLY A 686 -33.78 4.78 33.72
CA GLY A 686 -34.65 5.94 33.94
C GLY A 686 -35.62 5.84 35.14
N GLY A 687 -35.72 4.67 35.80
CA GLY A 687 -36.78 4.35 36.74
C GLY A 687 -36.56 4.69 38.22
N GLU A 688 -35.32 4.92 38.68
CA GLU A 688 -35.03 5.16 40.11
C GLU A 688 -34.64 6.61 40.44
N ARG A 689 -35.47 7.55 39.99
CA ARG A 689 -35.50 8.91 40.56
C ARG A 689 -36.93 9.36 40.88
N THR A 690 -37.47 8.81 41.97
CA THR A 690 -38.47 9.48 42.82
C THR A 690 -38.21 9.16 44.28
#